data_AF-A0A5N6QIN9-F1
#
_entry.id   AF-A0A5N6QIN9-F1
#
_cell.length_a   1.000
_cell.length_b   1.000
_cell.length_c   1.000
_cell.angle_alpha   90.00
_cell.angle_beta   90.00
_cell.angle_gamma   90.00
#
_symmetry.space_group_name_H-M   'P 1'
#
loop_
_entity.id
_entity.type
_entity.pdbx_description
1 polymer ?
#
loop_
_entity_poly.entity_id
_entity_poly.type
_entity_poly.pdbx_seq_one_letter_code
_entity_poly.pdbx_strand_id
1 'polypeptide(L)'
;MAIVESILDIPVQDPPEEEFCSVDLTWTKFRNSEREDDVALIPYERVDAFIIGECSNVECPTRFHIERGRKRSLGSLKEYKNDEYLEYRMYWCSFGPENYGEGGGVLPSRRYRLNTRNRAARPQSMRGCTCHFVVKRLYARPSLALIIYNYSVRRHVNKSGFVCHGPLDRDAIGPGAKKIPYICNEIQQQTMSMIYLGIPEENVLEKHIEGIQRYCGSNAKVNSLASQYVHKLGMIIKRSTHELDLDDQASIRMWVERNKKTIFFYQDTSEAAPFILGIQTEWQLQQMIRFGHRSLIAVDSTFGIKRLKYPLCTLLVFDSRKHALPVAWVITRSFAKPDMSKWMKALHDRARSVEPGWKVSGFLIDDAAAETDPIRDIFCCPVLFSLWRVRRSWLRNIVKKCNNIEVQREIFKRLGKIVYSIWDGVDTFASLEELAQDFVDQTTFMEYFKASWVPKIEMWLSTIGTLPLASQEASGAIEAYHVKLKAKLFDDSHLGALQRVDWLVHKLTTELHSSYWLDRYADESGSFQNVKEEYIASTSWYRALQIPDSAVTLDDQDHLFAKVLSQRDSNLPRLVWNPGSEFAFCDCAWSMQGNLCKHVIKVNMICENRKSYQPSMSYQSYKEILMNLWKKPMDDSVSLDLSMAWTHHMLDQIQKLVELTSSSDIGTVVNNLPLKWVSKKGRTYVGKPSSTLPLPSSSKGMKTAAVRKKNRKRKRLSRLR
;
A
#
# COMPACT_ATOMS: atom_id res chain seq x y z
N MET A 1 39.41 -13.18 38.51
CA MET A 1 38.09 -13.19 39.18
C MET A 1 37.74 -14.62 39.49
N ALA A 2 37.38 -14.93 40.74
CA ALA A 2 36.92 -16.27 41.13
C ALA A 2 35.60 -16.57 40.41
N ILE A 3 35.46 -17.79 39.87
CA ILE A 3 34.24 -18.24 39.19
C ILE A 3 33.35 -18.85 40.25
N VAL A 4 32.13 -18.33 40.37
CA VAL A 4 31.14 -18.78 41.34
C VAL A 4 30.14 -19.70 40.65
N GLU A 5 29.89 -20.87 41.26
CA GLU A 5 29.01 -21.92 40.70
C GLU A 5 27.59 -21.88 41.31
N SER A 6 27.39 -21.13 42.40
CA SER A 6 26.09 -20.97 43.06
C SER A 6 25.71 -19.50 43.25
N ILE A 7 24.47 -19.14 42.89
CA ILE A 7 23.94 -17.78 43.09
C ILE A 7 23.91 -17.36 44.56
N LEU A 8 23.85 -18.32 45.49
CA LEU A 8 23.81 -18.05 46.92
C LEU A 8 25.10 -17.38 47.43
N ASP A 9 26.20 -17.57 46.73
CA ASP A 9 27.52 -17.02 47.10
C ASP A 9 27.75 -15.62 46.50
N ILE A 10 26.80 -15.09 45.74
CA ILE A 10 26.85 -13.74 45.18
C ILE A 10 26.28 -12.75 46.22
N PRO A 11 27.05 -11.74 46.64
CA PRO A 11 26.57 -10.76 47.61
C PRO A 11 25.45 -9.91 47.00
N VAL A 12 24.39 -9.68 47.79
CA VAL A 12 23.34 -8.71 47.46
C VAL A 12 23.90 -7.31 47.67
N GLN A 13 23.79 -6.48 46.64
CA GLN A 13 24.28 -5.12 46.64
C GLN A 13 23.10 -4.15 46.60
N ASP A 14 23.15 -3.14 47.45
CA ASP A 14 22.13 -2.10 47.55
C ASP A 14 22.83 -0.74 47.70
N PRO A 15 23.30 -0.14 46.59
CA PRO A 15 23.99 1.14 46.64
C PRO A 15 23.12 2.23 47.30
N PRO A 16 23.68 3.12 48.14
CA PRO A 16 22.91 4.13 48.87
C PRO A 16 22.36 5.25 47.96
N GLU A 17 22.87 5.40 46.74
CA GLU A 17 22.46 6.43 45.79
C GLU A 17 21.02 6.24 45.29
N GLU A 18 20.27 7.32 45.11
CA GLU A 18 18.88 7.26 44.59
C GLU A 18 18.80 6.57 43.21
N GLU A 19 19.82 6.81 42.37
CA GLU A 19 20.02 6.19 41.06
C GLU A 19 21.47 5.69 41.00
N PHE A 20 21.68 4.49 40.49
CA PHE A 20 23.00 3.85 40.38
C PHE A 20 23.07 3.07 39.07
N CYS A 21 24.25 2.73 38.61
CA CYS A 21 24.48 2.08 37.32
C CYS A 21 25.45 0.91 37.45
N SER A 22 25.90 0.37 36.32
CA SER A 22 26.78 -0.79 36.27
C SER A 22 28.16 -0.55 36.88
N VAL A 23 28.65 0.69 36.91
CA VAL A 23 29.96 1.00 37.54
C VAL A 23 29.89 0.99 39.06
N ASP A 24 28.70 1.17 39.63
CA ASP A 24 28.46 1.21 41.08
C ASP A 24 28.27 -0.21 41.66
N LEU A 25 28.27 -1.24 40.80
CA LEU A 25 28.12 -2.63 41.19
C LEU A 25 29.43 -3.40 41.04
N THR A 26 29.70 -4.27 42.01
CA THR A 26 30.73 -5.30 41.94
C THR A 26 30.22 -6.50 41.16
N TRP A 27 30.88 -6.84 40.05
CA TRP A 27 30.47 -7.93 39.16
C TRP A 27 31.20 -9.23 39.48
N THR A 28 30.46 -10.33 39.50
CA THR A 28 30.98 -11.68 39.76
C THR A 28 30.83 -12.54 38.50
N LYS A 29 31.83 -13.35 38.17
CA LYS A 29 31.72 -14.32 37.07
C LYS A 29 30.92 -15.53 37.54
N PHE A 30 29.76 -15.74 36.93
CA PHE A 30 28.88 -16.86 37.23
C PHE A 30 28.85 -17.84 36.05
N ARG A 31 29.17 -19.11 36.32
CA ARG A 31 29.17 -20.17 35.30
C ARG A 31 27.88 -20.98 35.41
N ASN A 32 27.09 -20.98 34.35
CA ASN A 32 25.98 -21.93 34.17
C ASN A 32 26.42 -23.03 33.18
N SER A 33 25.67 -24.13 33.09
CA SER A 33 26.02 -25.34 32.32
C SER A 33 26.34 -25.15 30.82
N GLU A 34 26.17 -23.94 30.27
CA GLU A 34 26.45 -23.61 28.86
C GLU A 34 27.19 -22.28 28.63
N ARG A 35 27.33 -21.37 29.63
CA ARG A 35 27.94 -20.01 29.47
C ARG A 35 28.53 -19.44 30.76
N GLU A 36 29.54 -18.58 30.62
CA GLU A 36 30.09 -17.73 31.68
C GLU A 36 29.59 -16.29 31.48
N ASP A 37 28.85 -15.77 32.45
CA ASP A 37 28.31 -14.41 32.39
C ASP A 37 28.78 -13.59 33.61
N ASP A 38 28.99 -12.29 33.43
CA ASP A 38 29.19 -11.37 34.56
C ASP A 38 27.85 -10.97 35.15
N VAL A 39 27.69 -11.17 36.46
CA VAL A 39 26.43 -10.97 37.15
C VAL A 39 26.58 -10.13 38.42
N ALA A 40 25.49 -9.47 38.80
CA ALA A 40 25.33 -8.77 40.07
C ALA A 40 23.93 -9.05 40.63
N LEU A 41 23.80 -9.05 41.96
CA LEU A 41 22.55 -9.35 42.65
C LEU A 41 22.08 -8.11 43.40
N ILE A 42 20.87 -7.63 43.14
CA ILE A 42 20.30 -6.43 43.77
C ILE A 42 18.87 -6.70 44.28
N PRO A 43 18.32 -5.87 45.20
CA PRO A 43 16.90 -5.89 45.50
C PRO A 43 16.06 -5.63 44.24
N TYR A 44 15.00 -6.42 44.00
CA TYR A 44 14.15 -6.26 42.82
C TYR A 44 13.48 -4.88 42.76
N GLU A 45 13.18 -4.29 43.91
CA GLU A 45 12.59 -2.95 44.04
C GLU A 45 13.54 -1.85 43.51
N ARG A 46 14.84 -2.11 43.52
CA ARG A 46 15.90 -1.19 43.07
C ARG A 46 16.26 -1.36 41.59
N VAL A 47 15.64 -2.30 40.87
CA VAL A 47 15.89 -2.51 39.42
C VAL A 47 15.60 -1.25 38.61
N ASP A 48 14.53 -0.52 38.94
CA ASP A 48 14.21 0.71 38.23
C ASP A 48 15.26 1.80 38.49
N ALA A 49 15.80 1.89 39.71
CA ALA A 49 16.90 2.81 40.04
C ALA A 49 18.17 2.46 39.25
N PHE A 50 18.49 1.17 39.11
CA PHE A 50 19.60 0.68 38.28
C PHE A 50 19.45 1.07 36.80
N ILE A 51 18.25 0.83 36.22
CA ILE A 51 18.00 1.13 34.80
C ILE A 51 18.08 2.63 34.54
N ILE A 52 17.61 3.46 35.48
CA ILE A 52 17.66 4.91 35.34
C ILE A 52 19.11 5.40 35.39
N GLY A 53 19.91 4.93 36.35
CA GLY A 53 21.33 5.27 36.41
C GLY A 53 22.09 4.86 35.14
N GLU A 54 21.81 3.67 34.59
CA GLU A 54 22.39 3.23 33.30
C GLU A 54 21.95 4.12 32.11
N CYS A 55 20.73 4.65 32.13
CA CYS A 55 20.27 5.59 31.09
C CYS A 55 20.94 6.96 31.22
N SER A 56 21.33 7.36 32.43
CA SER A 56 21.89 8.66 32.78
C SER A 56 23.42 8.72 32.69
N ASN A 57 24.07 7.73 32.07
CA ASN A 57 25.52 7.72 31.90
C ASN A 57 26.00 8.96 31.11
N VAL A 58 26.87 9.75 31.74
CA VAL A 58 27.34 11.04 31.20
C VAL A 58 28.13 10.86 29.90
N GLU A 59 28.85 9.75 29.73
CA GLU A 59 29.65 9.49 28.52
C GLU A 59 28.78 9.11 27.31
N CYS A 60 27.67 8.42 27.53
CA CYS A 60 26.81 7.86 26.49
C CYS A 60 25.34 7.81 26.96
N PRO A 61 24.64 8.97 27.02
CA PRO A 61 23.27 9.00 27.50
C PRO A 61 22.36 8.23 26.54
N THR A 62 21.57 7.30 27.05
CA THR A 62 20.71 6.46 26.21
C THR A 62 19.44 6.01 26.90
N ARG A 63 18.54 5.35 26.17
CA ARG A 63 17.39 4.65 26.75
C ARG A 63 17.54 3.15 26.54
N PHE A 64 17.25 2.36 27.56
CA PHE A 64 17.20 0.91 27.41
C PHE A 64 15.77 0.42 27.20
N HIS A 65 15.53 -0.28 26.09
CA HIS A 65 14.23 -0.82 25.72
C HIS A 65 14.19 -2.34 25.92
N ILE A 66 13.00 -2.89 26.22
CA ILE A 66 12.87 -4.34 26.44
C ILE A 66 12.76 -5.05 25.08
N GLU A 67 13.82 -5.73 24.66
CA GLU A 67 13.84 -6.54 23.43
C GLU A 67 13.13 -7.88 23.63
N ARG A 68 13.25 -8.47 24.83
CA ARG A 68 12.68 -9.78 25.14
C ARG A 68 12.16 -9.84 26.57
N GLY A 69 10.90 -10.21 26.75
CA GLY A 69 10.28 -10.40 28.07
C GLY A 69 9.65 -11.79 28.20
N ARG A 70 9.83 -12.44 29.36
CA ARG A 70 9.16 -13.70 29.72
C ARG A 70 8.72 -13.65 31.19
N LYS A 71 7.55 -14.19 31.51
CA LYS A 71 7.02 -14.24 32.87
C LYS A 71 6.46 -15.63 33.16
N ARG A 72 6.69 -16.13 34.37
CA ARG A 72 6.12 -17.38 34.90
C ARG A 72 5.21 -17.09 36.09
N SER A 73 4.24 -17.96 36.36
CA SER A 73 3.45 -17.90 37.59
C SER A 73 4.19 -18.56 38.75
N LEU A 74 4.01 -18.03 39.96
CA LEU A 74 4.54 -18.63 41.18
C LEU A 74 3.89 -20.01 41.39
N GLY A 75 4.66 -21.03 41.76
CA GLY A 75 4.19 -22.42 41.91
C GLY A 75 4.07 -23.23 40.60
N SER A 76 4.40 -22.65 39.44
CA SER A 76 4.38 -23.36 38.15
C SER A 76 5.48 -24.41 37.93
N LEU A 77 6.54 -24.41 38.73
CA LEU A 77 7.67 -25.34 38.59
C LEU A 77 7.69 -26.31 39.76
N LYS A 78 7.78 -27.61 39.48
CA LYS A 78 7.89 -28.67 40.50
C LYS A 78 9.32 -28.79 41.05
N GLU A 79 10.31 -28.55 40.19
CA GLU A 79 11.74 -28.48 40.51
C GLU A 79 12.33 -27.33 39.70
N TYR A 80 13.24 -26.56 40.28
CA TYR A 80 13.89 -25.42 39.62
C TYR A 80 15.31 -25.18 40.15
N LYS A 81 16.18 -24.67 39.28
CA LYS A 81 17.53 -24.23 39.65
C LYS A 81 17.49 -22.89 40.40
N ASN A 82 18.56 -22.58 41.14
CA ASN A 82 18.69 -21.32 41.89
C ASN A 82 18.66 -20.06 41.01
N ASP A 83 18.99 -20.18 39.72
CA ASP A 83 19.03 -19.11 38.73
C ASP A 83 17.78 -19.01 37.83
N GLU A 84 16.78 -19.86 38.09
CA GLU A 84 15.53 -19.83 37.35
C GLU A 84 14.77 -18.53 37.65
N TYR A 85 14.06 -18.02 36.63
CA TYR A 85 13.41 -16.72 36.70
C TYR A 85 11.90 -16.84 36.93
N LEU A 86 11.38 -15.99 37.80
CA LEU A 86 9.96 -15.64 37.84
C LEU A 86 9.64 -14.65 36.71
N GLU A 87 10.54 -13.71 36.46
CA GLU A 87 10.46 -12.73 35.38
C GLU A 87 11.82 -12.52 34.73
N TYR A 88 11.86 -12.56 33.41
CA TYR A 88 13.05 -12.33 32.60
C TYR A 88 12.80 -11.14 31.68
N ARG A 89 13.71 -10.18 31.67
CA ARG A 89 13.69 -9.03 30.76
C ARG A 89 15.09 -8.77 30.22
N MET A 90 15.22 -8.70 28.91
CA MET A 90 16.44 -8.29 28.22
C MET A 90 16.27 -6.84 27.75
N TYR A 91 17.16 -5.98 28.22
CA TYR A 91 17.19 -4.55 27.98
C TYR A 91 18.30 -4.24 26.98
N TRP A 92 17.97 -3.45 25.96
CA TRP A 92 18.84 -3.12 24.85
C TRP A 92 18.95 -1.61 24.71
N CYS A 93 20.15 -1.10 24.40
CA CYS A 93 20.32 0.30 24.04
C CYS A 93 19.37 0.67 22.90
N SER A 94 18.81 1.88 22.94
CA SER A 94 17.88 2.40 21.94
C SER A 94 18.51 2.48 20.55
N PHE A 95 19.80 2.78 20.46
CA PHE A 95 20.55 2.71 19.20
C PHE A 95 20.96 1.28 18.82
N GLY A 96 20.34 0.29 19.46
CA GLY A 96 20.62 -1.15 19.47
C GLY A 96 20.70 -1.85 18.11
N PRO A 97 20.78 -3.19 18.12
CA PRO A 97 21.69 -3.93 17.26
C PRO A 97 21.45 -3.60 15.79
N GLU A 98 22.56 -3.51 15.05
CA GLU A 98 22.53 -3.29 13.62
C GLU A 98 21.58 -4.34 13.07
N ASN A 99 20.59 -3.92 12.27
CA ASN A 99 19.85 -4.86 11.45
C ASN A 99 20.82 -5.38 10.39
N TYR A 100 21.78 -6.22 10.77
CA TYR A 100 22.11 -7.36 9.94
C TYR A 100 20.91 -8.30 10.08
N GLY A 101 19.81 -7.98 9.38
CA GLY A 101 19.38 -9.02 8.46
C GLY A 101 20.59 -9.19 7.57
N GLU A 102 21.35 -10.26 7.78
CA GLU A 102 22.48 -10.60 6.93
C GLU A 102 22.04 -10.39 5.48
N GLY A 103 22.85 -9.68 4.70
CA GLY A 103 22.62 -9.58 3.27
C GLY A 103 22.51 -11.00 2.71
N GLY A 104 21.29 -11.41 2.36
CA GLY A 104 21.02 -12.77 1.90
C GLY A 104 19.60 -13.25 2.20
N GLY A 105 18.62 -12.70 1.49
CA GLY A 105 17.29 -13.33 1.35
C GLY A 105 16.20 -12.77 2.26
N VAL A 106 15.05 -12.53 1.63
CA VAL A 106 13.77 -12.22 2.27
C VAL A 106 13.40 -13.37 3.22
N LEU A 107 13.34 -13.09 4.53
CA LEU A 107 12.63 -14.02 5.42
C LEU A 107 11.13 -13.81 5.20
N PRO A 108 10.37 -14.89 4.90
CA PRO A 108 8.96 -14.78 4.55
C PRO A 108 8.19 -14.11 5.69
N SER A 109 7.37 -13.14 5.29
CA SER A 109 6.39 -12.45 6.11
C SER A 109 5.74 -13.42 7.11
N ARG A 110 6.11 -13.26 8.40
CA ARG A 110 5.31 -13.84 9.48
C ARG A 110 3.89 -13.35 9.25
N ARG A 111 2.94 -14.28 9.10
CA ARG A 111 1.50 -14.00 8.97
C ARG A 111 1.15 -12.87 9.92
N TYR A 112 0.66 -11.77 9.34
CA TYR A 112 0.30 -10.54 10.04
C TYR A 112 -0.82 -10.85 11.05
N ARG A 113 -0.43 -11.23 12.27
CA ARG A 113 -1.16 -10.89 13.48
C ARG A 113 -0.39 -9.71 14.06
N LEU A 114 -1.05 -8.55 14.13
CA LEU A 114 -0.63 -7.45 15.01
C LEU A 114 -0.54 -8.01 16.42
N ASN A 115 0.64 -8.50 16.79
CA ASN A 115 0.92 -8.95 18.14
C ASN A 115 1.35 -7.69 18.89
N THR A 116 0.38 -7.01 19.50
CA THR A 116 0.50 -5.82 20.37
C THR A 116 1.25 -6.11 21.68
N ARG A 117 2.29 -6.95 21.64
CA ARG A 117 3.01 -7.44 22.82
C ARG A 117 4.51 -7.18 22.84
N ASN A 118 5.04 -6.35 21.94
CA ASN A 118 6.42 -5.84 22.06
C ASN A 118 6.40 -4.43 22.65
N ARG A 119 6.82 -4.31 23.92
CA ARG A 119 6.72 -3.13 24.78
C ARG A 119 7.82 -2.08 24.55
N ALA A 120 8.29 -1.91 23.32
CA ALA A 120 9.34 -0.94 23.00
C ALA A 120 9.34 -0.56 21.51
N ALA A 121 9.47 0.73 21.19
CA ALA A 121 9.92 1.13 19.84
C ALA A 121 11.35 0.74 19.65
N ARG A 122 11.65 0.42 18.40
CA ARG A 122 12.96 0.67 17.83
C ARG A 122 13.01 2.13 17.34
N PRO A 123 14.00 2.94 17.75
CA PRO A 123 14.22 4.29 17.22
C PRO A 123 14.51 4.32 15.71
N GLN A 124 14.25 5.44 15.06
CA GLN A 124 14.55 5.67 13.63
C GLN A 124 16.07 5.61 13.30
N SER A 125 16.93 5.80 14.30
CA SER A 125 18.40 5.84 14.23
C SER A 125 19.04 4.54 14.71
N MET A 126 18.66 3.39 14.15
CA MET A 126 19.34 2.11 14.42
C MET A 126 20.80 2.18 13.93
N ARG A 127 21.72 2.63 14.80
CA ARG A 127 23.17 2.79 14.53
C ARG A 127 24.00 1.57 14.93
N GLY A 128 23.32 0.51 15.36
CA GLY A 128 23.88 -0.79 15.64
C GLY A 128 24.76 -0.87 16.88
N CYS A 129 24.39 -0.14 17.93
CA CYS A 129 24.96 -0.33 19.26
C CYS A 129 24.93 -1.81 19.65
N THR A 130 25.86 -2.28 20.46
CA THR A 130 25.86 -3.65 20.99
C THR A 130 25.38 -3.70 22.43
N CYS A 131 25.36 -2.56 23.13
CA CYS A 131 25.08 -2.44 24.56
C CYS A 131 23.71 -3.00 24.97
N HIS A 132 23.71 -4.00 25.84
CA HIS A 132 22.53 -4.65 26.40
C HIS A 132 22.84 -5.37 27.72
N PHE A 133 21.81 -5.54 28.54
CA PHE A 133 21.87 -6.32 29.79
C PHE A 133 20.56 -7.07 30.03
N VAL A 134 20.59 -8.04 30.94
CA VAL A 134 19.43 -8.85 31.30
C VAL A 134 19.13 -8.70 32.77
N VAL A 135 17.85 -8.60 33.12
CA VAL A 135 17.35 -8.63 34.48
C VAL A 135 16.48 -9.88 34.65
N LYS A 136 16.86 -10.73 35.60
CA LYS A 136 16.10 -11.90 36.04
C LYS A 136 15.61 -11.69 37.46
N ARG A 137 14.30 -11.58 37.66
CA ARG A 137 13.69 -11.73 38.99
C ARG A 137 13.73 -13.20 39.37
N LEU A 138 14.43 -13.55 40.45
CA LEU A 138 14.67 -14.95 40.79
C LEU A 138 13.39 -15.65 41.24
N TYR A 139 13.22 -16.91 40.82
CA TYR A 139 12.09 -17.74 41.20
C TYR A 139 12.14 -18.15 42.67
N ALA A 140 13.33 -18.56 43.15
CA ALA A 140 13.56 -18.98 44.53
C ALA A 140 13.53 -17.81 45.53
N ARG A 141 13.95 -16.60 45.10
CA ARG A 141 14.03 -15.39 45.94
C ARG A 141 13.39 -14.20 45.21
N PRO A 142 12.04 -14.09 45.19
CA PRO A 142 11.34 -13.07 44.41
C PRO A 142 11.60 -11.62 44.82
N SER A 143 12.20 -11.37 45.99
CA SER A 143 12.62 -10.04 46.44
C SER A 143 13.93 -9.58 45.78
N LEU A 144 14.62 -10.45 45.04
CA LEU A 144 15.90 -10.15 44.41
C LEU A 144 15.85 -10.24 42.88
N ALA A 145 16.73 -9.47 42.25
CA ALA A 145 16.99 -9.47 40.83
C ALA A 145 18.46 -9.78 40.54
N LEU A 146 18.70 -10.74 39.67
CA LEU A 146 20.01 -11.00 39.08
C LEU A 146 20.15 -10.18 37.80
N ILE A 147 21.12 -9.27 37.77
CA ILE A 147 21.51 -8.52 36.58
C ILE A 147 22.64 -9.29 35.90
N ILE A 148 22.56 -9.45 34.59
CA ILE A 148 23.57 -10.10 33.75
C ILE A 148 24.00 -9.10 32.70
N TYR A 149 25.31 -8.79 32.65
CA TYR A 149 25.83 -7.72 31.81
C TYR A 149 27.18 -8.13 31.22
N ASN A 150 27.22 -8.44 29.92
CA ASN A 150 28.43 -8.91 29.27
C ASN A 150 29.50 -7.81 29.22
N TYR A 151 30.67 -8.05 29.83
CA TYR A 151 31.76 -7.08 29.95
C TYR A 151 32.30 -6.55 28.61
N SER A 152 32.29 -7.35 27.54
CA SER A 152 32.70 -6.89 26.20
C SER A 152 31.71 -5.93 25.53
N VAL A 153 30.54 -5.74 26.15
CA VAL A 153 29.37 -5.05 25.59
C VAL A 153 28.93 -3.85 26.44
N ARG A 154 29.64 -3.53 27.53
CA ARG A 154 29.38 -2.35 28.40
C ARG A 154 29.66 -1.01 27.74
N ARG A 155 30.16 -1.01 26.50
CA ARG A 155 30.45 0.19 25.73
C ARG A 155 29.35 0.40 24.70
N HIS A 156 28.95 1.64 24.51
CA HIS A 156 28.04 2.02 23.44
C HIS A 156 28.75 2.03 22.09
N VAL A 157 29.15 0.85 21.61
CA VAL A 157 29.87 0.65 20.34
C VAL A 157 29.10 -0.25 19.38
N ASN A 158 29.34 -0.09 18.08
CA ASN A 158 28.85 -1.04 17.06
C ASN A 158 29.72 -2.31 16.98
N LYS A 159 29.36 -3.27 16.12
CA LYS A 159 30.13 -4.52 15.96
C LYS A 159 31.58 -4.28 15.51
N SER A 160 31.83 -3.16 14.82
CA SER A 160 33.15 -2.74 14.37
C SER A 160 33.95 -1.98 15.44
N GLY A 161 33.41 -1.82 16.65
CA GLY A 161 34.09 -1.17 17.77
C GLY A 161 34.01 0.36 17.81
N PHE A 162 33.28 0.99 16.87
CA PHE A 162 33.09 2.45 16.85
C PHE A 162 31.99 2.87 17.83
N VAL A 163 32.20 3.99 18.53
CA VAL A 163 31.20 4.60 19.42
C VAL A 163 29.95 4.97 18.62
N CYS A 164 28.78 4.51 19.08
CA CYS A 164 27.52 4.66 18.35
C CYS A 164 26.82 6.01 18.59
N HIS A 165 27.03 6.62 19.76
CA HIS A 165 26.60 7.98 20.13
C HIS A 165 27.47 8.46 21.30
N GLY A 166 27.64 9.79 21.42
CA GLY A 166 28.43 10.42 22.48
C GLY A 166 27.62 11.47 23.25
N PRO A 167 28.24 12.17 24.21
CA PRO A 167 27.56 13.06 25.16
C PRO A 167 26.93 14.30 24.50
N LEU A 168 27.37 14.65 23.28
CA LEU A 168 26.90 15.80 22.50
C LEU A 168 25.91 15.40 21.39
N ASP A 169 25.54 14.13 21.29
CA ASP A 169 24.61 13.66 20.26
C ASP A 169 23.20 14.19 20.53
N ARG A 170 22.74 15.13 19.69
CA ARG A 170 21.42 15.78 19.82
C ARG A 170 20.25 14.79 19.68
N ASP A 171 20.48 13.60 19.10
CA ASP A 171 19.49 12.53 19.05
C ASP A 171 19.46 11.68 20.34
N ALA A 172 20.53 11.74 21.14
CA ALA A 172 20.69 11.03 22.41
C ALA A 172 20.31 11.90 23.63
N ILE A 173 20.47 13.23 23.52
CA ILE A 173 20.10 14.20 24.56
C ILE A 173 18.60 14.52 24.48
N GLY A 174 17.81 13.84 25.30
CA GLY A 174 16.41 14.18 25.56
C GLY A 174 16.06 14.05 27.04
N PRO A 175 15.05 14.79 27.54
CA PRO A 175 14.67 14.78 28.95
C PRO A 175 14.31 13.35 29.42
N GLY A 176 14.74 13.01 30.63
CA GLY A 176 14.65 11.67 31.25
C GLY A 176 13.32 10.93 31.02
N ALA A 177 13.43 9.70 30.51
CA ALA A 177 12.34 8.90 29.95
C ALA A 177 11.47 8.14 30.99
N LYS A 178 11.30 8.65 32.22
CA LYS A 178 10.15 8.27 33.06
C LYS A 178 8.89 9.07 32.73
N LYS A 179 9.01 10.05 31.82
CA LYS A 179 7.96 11.01 31.49
C LYS A 179 7.61 11.05 30.00
N ILE A 180 7.74 10.03 29.14
CA ILE A 180 7.08 10.05 27.81
C ILE A 180 6.61 8.64 27.45
N PRO A 181 5.31 8.40 27.24
CA PRO A 181 4.80 7.10 26.77
C PRO A 181 5.32 6.78 25.37
N TYR A 182 5.62 5.51 25.12
CA TYR A 182 6.06 5.04 23.82
C TYR A 182 4.97 5.22 22.75
N ILE A 183 5.28 5.94 21.67
CA ILE A 183 4.41 6.19 20.52
C ILE A 183 4.84 5.26 19.36
N CYS A 184 3.99 4.33 18.93
CA CYS A 184 4.30 3.45 17.80
C CYS A 184 4.30 4.23 16.46
N ASN A 185 4.98 3.68 15.44
CA ASN A 185 5.12 4.31 14.11
C ASN A 185 3.77 4.72 13.49
N GLU A 186 2.71 3.96 13.75
CA GLU A 186 1.36 4.23 13.25
C GLU A 186 0.76 5.48 13.89
N ILE A 187 0.88 5.65 15.22
CA ILE A 187 0.42 6.85 15.93
C ILE A 187 1.28 8.06 15.53
N GLN A 188 2.60 7.87 15.39
CA GLN A 188 3.48 8.93 14.90
C GLN A 188 3.09 9.37 13.50
N GLN A 189 2.89 8.43 12.57
CA GLN A 189 2.49 8.73 11.20
C GLN A 189 1.10 9.36 11.15
N GLN A 190 0.16 8.91 11.97
CA GLN A 190 -1.15 9.54 12.12
C GLN A 190 -1.01 11.00 12.54
N THR A 191 -0.23 11.25 13.59
CA THR A 191 -0.01 12.60 14.13
C THR A 191 0.64 13.51 13.09
N MET A 192 1.72 13.04 12.44
CA MET A 192 2.38 13.77 11.35
C MET A 192 1.42 14.04 10.19
N SER A 193 0.62 13.05 9.80
CA SER A 193 -0.31 13.18 8.67
C SER A 193 -1.38 14.23 8.96
N MET A 194 -1.93 14.23 10.19
CA MET A 194 -2.91 15.24 10.58
C MET A 194 -2.31 16.65 10.60
N ILE A 195 -1.07 16.81 11.10
CA ILE A 195 -0.38 18.11 11.11
C ILE A 195 -0.11 18.61 9.68
N TYR A 196 0.42 17.75 8.79
CA TYR A 196 0.67 18.12 7.39
C TYR A 196 -0.61 18.48 6.63
N LEU A 197 -1.75 17.90 7.01
CA LEU A 197 -3.05 18.22 6.42
C LEU A 197 -3.69 19.47 7.02
N GLY A 198 -3.00 20.16 7.94
CA GLY A 198 -3.48 21.40 8.55
C GLY A 198 -4.62 21.20 9.54
N ILE A 199 -4.81 19.98 10.07
CA ILE A 199 -5.83 19.72 11.10
C ILE A 199 -5.45 20.51 12.37
N PRO A 200 -6.41 21.20 13.03
CA PRO A 200 -6.14 21.98 14.23
C PRO A 200 -5.39 21.18 15.29
N GLU A 201 -4.42 21.82 15.94
CA GLU A 201 -3.53 21.19 16.93
C GLU A 201 -4.30 20.50 18.07
N GLU A 202 -5.44 21.08 18.48
CA GLU A 202 -6.35 20.52 19.48
C GLU A 202 -6.91 19.15 19.04
N ASN A 203 -7.39 19.06 17.79
CA ASN A 203 -7.92 17.81 17.23
C ASN A 203 -6.81 16.76 17.03
N VAL A 204 -5.60 17.21 16.63
CA VAL A 204 -4.41 16.34 16.56
C VAL A 204 -4.09 15.77 17.93
N LEU A 205 -4.08 16.62 18.96
CA LEU A 205 -3.78 16.24 20.32
C LEU A 205 -4.81 15.25 20.87
N GLU A 206 -6.10 15.52 20.68
CA GLU A 206 -7.17 14.62 21.08
C GLU A 206 -6.98 13.22 20.48
N LYS A 207 -6.75 13.13 19.16
CA LYS A 207 -6.54 11.86 18.47
C LYS A 207 -5.25 11.17 18.84
N HIS A 208 -4.19 11.94 19.08
CA HIS A 208 -2.91 11.42 19.55
C HIS A 208 -3.06 10.78 20.95
N ILE A 209 -3.77 11.45 21.86
CA ILE A 209 -4.10 10.94 23.19
C ILE A 209 -4.95 9.67 23.08
N GLU A 210 -6.00 9.67 22.25
CA GLU A 210 -6.83 8.48 22.00
C GLU A 210 -5.97 7.30 21.52
N GLY A 211 -5.06 7.55 20.57
CA GLY A 211 -4.11 6.56 20.07
C GLY A 211 -3.22 5.99 21.17
N ILE A 212 -2.63 6.83 22.02
CA ILE A 212 -1.80 6.38 23.15
C ILE A 212 -2.63 5.60 24.17
N GLN A 213 -3.83 6.08 24.52
CA GLN A 213 -4.70 5.46 25.51
C GLN A 213 -5.14 4.06 25.10
N ARG A 214 -5.36 3.80 23.80
CA ARG A 214 -5.66 2.45 23.28
C ARG A 214 -4.58 1.42 23.66
N TYR A 215 -3.32 1.84 23.82
CA TYR A 215 -2.19 0.95 24.12
C TYR A 215 -1.70 1.02 25.58
N CYS A 216 -1.79 2.18 26.23
CA CYS A 216 -1.21 2.43 27.54
C CYS A 216 -2.23 2.67 28.67
N GLY A 217 -3.54 2.74 28.36
CA GLY A 217 -4.57 3.13 29.31
C GLY A 217 -4.56 4.64 29.64
N SER A 218 -5.54 5.10 30.42
CA SER A 218 -5.68 6.52 30.79
C SER A 218 -4.72 6.91 31.93
N ASN A 219 -3.85 7.90 31.71
CA ASN A 219 -2.96 8.45 32.74
C ASN A 219 -2.81 9.98 32.55
N ALA A 220 -3.13 10.78 33.58
CA ALA A 220 -3.07 12.24 33.51
C ALA A 220 -1.68 12.79 33.16
N LYS A 221 -0.60 12.10 33.59
CA LYS A 221 0.78 12.47 33.22
C LYS A 221 1.04 12.24 31.73
N VAL A 222 0.48 11.19 31.14
CA VAL A 222 0.62 10.87 29.71
C VAL A 222 -0.01 11.95 28.82
N ASN A 223 -1.12 12.56 29.24
CA ASN A 223 -1.81 13.59 28.47
C ASN A 223 -0.98 14.90 28.35
N SER A 224 -0.28 15.32 29.40
CA SER A 224 0.58 16.52 29.32
C SER A 224 1.79 16.33 28.40
N LEU A 225 2.31 15.10 28.34
CA LEU A 225 3.44 14.72 27.50
C LEU A 225 3.06 14.57 26.03
N ALA A 226 1.86 14.05 25.78
CA ALA A 226 1.24 14.04 24.46
C ALA A 226 1.09 15.47 23.90
N SER A 227 0.65 16.42 24.73
CA SER A 227 0.55 17.84 24.35
C SER A 227 1.90 18.43 23.94
N GLN A 228 2.94 18.23 24.76
CA GLN A 228 4.30 18.69 24.43
C GLN A 228 4.83 18.05 23.15
N TYR A 229 4.56 16.75 22.93
CA TYR A 229 4.97 16.04 21.72
C TYR A 229 4.31 16.62 20.47
N VAL A 230 2.98 16.74 20.46
CA VAL A 230 2.22 17.28 19.33
C VAL A 230 2.64 18.71 19.03
N HIS A 231 2.80 19.54 20.06
CA HIS A 231 3.25 20.92 19.92
C HIS A 231 4.66 21.00 19.30
N LYS A 232 5.62 20.23 19.83
CA LYS A 232 6.99 20.19 19.32
C LYS A 232 7.04 19.68 17.88
N LEU A 233 6.29 18.63 17.56
CA LEU A 233 6.21 18.09 16.21
C LEU A 233 5.58 19.10 15.23
N GLY A 234 4.52 19.78 15.66
CA GLY A 234 3.90 20.88 14.94
C GLY A 234 4.88 22.02 14.66
N MET A 235 5.67 22.42 15.66
CA MET A 235 6.73 23.42 15.49
C MET A 235 7.81 22.98 14.49
N ILE A 236 8.26 21.72 14.57
CA ILE A 236 9.26 21.19 13.64
C ILE A 236 8.73 21.22 12.22
N ILE A 237 7.49 20.76 12.00
CA ILE A 237 6.86 20.74 10.67
C ILE A 237 6.68 22.17 10.14
N LYS A 238 6.17 23.09 10.96
CA LYS A 238 5.98 24.50 10.58
C LYS A 238 7.29 25.22 10.25
N ARG A 239 8.40 24.84 10.91
CA ARG A 239 9.73 25.41 10.66
C ARG A 239 10.53 24.68 9.59
N SER A 240 10.09 23.50 9.16
CA SER A 240 10.79 22.73 8.14
C SER A 240 10.64 23.42 6.78
N THR A 241 11.78 23.76 6.17
CA THR A 241 11.81 24.25 4.80
C THR A 241 12.11 23.11 3.85
N HIS A 242 11.50 23.15 2.67
CA HIS A 242 11.85 22.25 1.57
C HIS A 242 13.19 22.64 0.93
N GLU A 243 13.49 23.93 0.91
CA GLU A 243 14.77 24.49 0.47
C GLU A 243 15.83 24.21 1.55
N LEU A 244 16.62 23.15 1.34
CA LEU A 244 17.78 22.82 2.18
C LEU A 244 19.04 23.58 1.75
N ASP A 245 19.05 24.06 0.51
CA ASP A 245 20.08 24.89 -0.11
C ASP A 245 19.42 25.84 -1.12
N LEU A 246 20.08 26.98 -1.40
CA LEU A 246 19.63 27.91 -2.43
C LEU A 246 19.65 27.26 -3.83
N ASP A 247 20.64 26.40 -4.09
CA ASP A 247 20.69 25.56 -5.28
C ASP A 247 19.76 24.34 -5.13
N ASP A 248 18.80 24.22 -6.06
CA ASP A 248 17.81 23.14 -6.07
C ASP A 248 18.48 21.76 -6.20
N GLN A 249 19.57 21.64 -6.97
CA GLN A 249 20.26 20.36 -7.14
C GLN A 249 21.02 19.94 -5.87
N ALA A 250 21.72 20.88 -5.21
CA ALA A 250 22.35 20.66 -3.91
C ALA A 250 21.32 20.30 -2.83
N SER A 251 20.18 21.01 -2.79
CA SER A 251 19.07 20.75 -1.88
C SER A 251 18.53 19.32 -2.05
N ILE A 252 18.32 18.87 -3.28
CA ILE A 252 17.93 17.48 -3.58
C ILE A 252 18.98 16.48 -3.13
N ARG A 253 20.28 16.73 -3.38
CA ARG A 253 21.35 15.82 -2.92
C ARG A 253 21.35 15.66 -1.41
N MET A 254 21.21 16.77 -0.67
CA MET A 254 21.08 16.75 0.80
C MET A 254 19.84 15.99 1.25
N TRP A 255 18.71 16.19 0.57
CA TRP A 255 17.48 15.46 0.87
C TRP A 255 17.62 13.96 0.62
N VAL A 256 18.26 13.57 -0.50
CA VAL A 256 18.50 12.16 -0.87
C VAL A 256 19.35 11.45 0.18
N GLU A 257 20.44 12.09 0.62
CA GLU A 257 21.31 11.54 1.65
C GLU A 257 20.59 11.35 2.99
N ARG A 258 19.69 12.27 3.35
CA ARG A 258 18.87 12.17 4.57
C ARG A 258 17.76 11.11 4.47
N ASN A 259 17.31 10.76 3.26
CA ASN A 259 16.10 9.98 3.03
C ASN A 259 16.32 8.67 2.24
N LYS A 260 17.51 8.05 2.33
CA LYS A 260 17.85 6.82 1.57
C LYS A 260 16.81 5.68 1.66
N LYS A 261 16.08 5.57 2.78
CA LYS A 261 15.04 4.54 2.95
C LYS A 261 13.81 4.76 2.07
N THR A 262 13.47 5.99 1.73
CA THR A 262 12.29 6.34 0.91
C THR A 262 12.63 6.43 -0.57
N ILE A 263 13.88 6.15 -0.96
CA ILE A 263 14.36 6.23 -2.33
C ILE A 263 14.60 4.81 -2.82
N PHE A 264 14.03 4.47 -3.98
CA PHE A 264 14.29 3.19 -4.63
C PHE A 264 15.23 3.33 -5.84
N PHE A 265 15.36 4.53 -6.39
CA PHE A 265 16.28 4.81 -7.49
C PHE A 265 16.72 6.27 -7.44
N TYR A 266 18.00 6.55 -7.65
CA TYR A 266 18.52 7.91 -7.77
C TYR A 266 19.66 7.95 -8.78
N GLN A 267 19.57 8.91 -9.70
CA GLN A 267 20.61 9.24 -10.68
C GLN A 267 20.67 10.77 -10.78
N ASP A 268 21.83 11.34 -10.43
CA ASP A 268 22.06 12.78 -10.56
C ASP A 268 22.26 13.16 -12.03
N THR A 269 22.06 14.44 -12.35
CA THR A 269 22.29 14.94 -13.71
C THR A 269 23.78 14.94 -14.03
N SER A 270 24.16 14.32 -15.14
CA SER A 270 25.49 14.44 -15.74
C SER A 270 25.40 14.69 -17.24
N GLU A 271 26.53 14.95 -17.90
CA GLU A 271 26.57 15.11 -19.36
C GLU A 271 26.08 13.86 -20.10
N ALA A 272 26.29 12.68 -19.52
CA ALA A 272 25.92 11.39 -20.11
C ALA A 272 24.59 10.82 -19.60
N ALA A 273 24.01 11.36 -18.53
CA ALA A 273 22.86 10.75 -17.86
C ALA A 273 21.83 11.78 -17.37
N PRO A 274 20.52 11.59 -17.64
CA PRO A 274 19.49 12.51 -17.17
C PRO A 274 19.21 12.34 -15.67
N PHE A 275 18.70 13.39 -15.04
CA PHE A 275 18.17 13.30 -13.68
C PHE A 275 17.02 12.28 -13.58
N ILE A 276 17.10 11.38 -12.59
CA ILE A 276 16.01 10.46 -12.23
C ILE A 276 15.96 10.32 -10.71
N LEU A 277 14.81 10.63 -10.11
CA LEU A 277 14.56 10.40 -8.68
C LEU A 277 13.30 9.55 -8.51
N GLY A 278 13.49 8.33 -8.03
CA GLY A 278 12.44 7.37 -7.69
C GLY A 278 12.17 7.33 -6.19
N ILE A 279 10.99 7.77 -5.77
CA ILE A 279 10.53 7.82 -4.39
C ILE A 279 9.50 6.73 -4.15
N GLN A 280 9.71 5.95 -3.09
CA GLN A 280 8.78 4.96 -2.57
C GLN A 280 9.00 4.83 -1.06
N THR A 281 8.04 5.31 -0.26
CA THR A 281 8.05 5.10 1.20
C THR A 281 7.78 3.63 1.53
N GLU A 282 8.07 3.23 2.78
CA GLU A 282 7.75 1.88 3.24
C GLU A 282 6.24 1.60 3.12
N TRP A 283 5.39 2.57 3.47
CA TRP A 283 3.95 2.42 3.32
C TRP A 283 3.54 2.20 1.86
N GLN A 284 4.12 2.96 0.93
CA GLN A 284 3.87 2.81 -0.50
C GLN A 284 4.29 1.43 -1.05
N LEU A 285 5.47 0.93 -0.63
CA LEU A 285 5.93 -0.42 -0.96
C LEU A 285 4.95 -1.49 -0.45
N GLN A 286 4.49 -1.36 0.80
CA GLN A 286 3.50 -2.28 1.36
C GLN A 286 2.16 -2.25 0.60
N GLN A 287 1.70 -1.06 0.18
CA GLN A 287 0.50 -0.95 -0.67
C GLN A 287 0.72 -1.59 -2.05
N MET A 288 1.91 -1.41 -2.64
CA MET A 288 2.28 -2.03 -3.92
C MET A 288 2.25 -3.56 -3.85
N ILE A 289 2.79 -4.13 -2.77
CA ILE A 289 2.79 -5.58 -2.56
C ILE A 289 1.36 -6.07 -2.36
N ARG A 290 0.60 -5.40 -1.49
CA ARG A 290 -0.75 -5.81 -1.11
C ARG A 290 -1.75 -5.74 -2.26
N PHE A 291 -1.74 -4.64 -3.01
CA PHE A 291 -2.77 -4.34 -4.01
C PHE A 291 -2.28 -4.48 -5.45
N GLY A 292 -0.97 -4.54 -5.68
CA GLY A 292 -0.38 -4.79 -6.99
C GLY A 292 -0.14 -6.27 -7.30
N HIS A 293 -0.07 -7.15 -6.29
CA HIS A 293 0.15 -8.58 -6.54
C HIS A 293 -1.05 -9.22 -7.25
N ARG A 294 -0.80 -9.81 -8.42
CA ARG A 294 -1.80 -10.42 -9.32
C ARG A 294 -2.95 -9.48 -9.65
N SER A 295 -2.65 -8.19 -9.68
CA SER A 295 -3.60 -7.12 -9.95
C SER A 295 -3.07 -6.21 -11.05
N LEU A 296 -3.83 -5.16 -11.37
CA LEU A 296 -3.44 -4.12 -12.31
C LEU A 296 -2.66 -3.01 -11.59
N ILE A 297 -1.62 -2.51 -12.25
CA ILE A 297 -0.90 -1.29 -11.86
C ILE A 297 -1.12 -0.26 -12.96
N ALA A 298 -1.51 0.95 -12.62
CA ALA A 298 -1.50 2.04 -13.60
C ALA A 298 -0.17 2.79 -13.53
N VAL A 299 0.43 3.01 -14.70
CA VAL A 299 1.50 3.98 -14.88
C VAL A 299 0.88 5.16 -15.58
N ASP A 300 0.91 6.30 -14.91
CA ASP A 300 0.40 7.53 -15.46
C ASP A 300 1.59 8.40 -15.87
N SER A 301 1.73 8.60 -17.17
CA SER A 301 2.93 9.21 -17.74
C SER A 301 2.94 10.73 -17.51
N THR A 302 4.00 11.29 -16.95
CA THR A 302 4.35 12.72 -17.12
C THR A 302 3.31 13.79 -16.77
N PHE A 303 2.92 13.87 -15.50
CA PHE A 303 2.26 15.06 -14.97
C PHE A 303 3.19 16.29 -15.00
N GLY A 304 2.64 17.45 -15.36
CA GLY A 304 3.29 18.74 -15.16
C GLY A 304 4.34 19.15 -16.19
N ILE A 305 4.38 18.54 -17.39
CA ILE A 305 5.38 18.82 -18.45
C ILE A 305 5.63 20.32 -18.70
N LYS A 306 4.59 21.16 -18.67
CA LYS A 306 4.71 22.61 -18.94
C LYS A 306 4.86 23.47 -17.69
N ARG A 307 4.74 22.88 -16.48
CA ARG A 307 4.63 23.63 -15.22
C ARG A 307 5.73 23.29 -14.21
N LEU A 308 6.18 22.04 -14.18
CA LEU A 308 7.22 21.55 -13.29
C LEU A 308 8.58 21.57 -14.01
N LYS A 309 9.68 21.77 -13.27
CA LYS A 309 11.04 21.66 -13.82
C LYS A 309 11.31 20.31 -14.46
N TYR A 310 10.85 19.23 -13.82
CA TYR A 310 10.84 17.89 -14.39
C TYR A 310 9.44 17.27 -14.25
N PRO A 311 8.96 16.57 -15.29
CA PRO A 311 7.70 15.83 -15.22
C PRO A 311 7.69 14.77 -14.11
N LEU A 312 6.50 14.53 -13.57
CA LEU A 312 6.23 13.52 -12.55
C LEU A 312 5.51 12.32 -13.18
N CYS A 313 6.12 11.14 -13.14
CA CYS A 313 5.46 9.86 -13.40
C CYS A 313 4.98 9.26 -12.07
N THR A 314 3.75 8.75 -12.03
CA THR A 314 3.20 8.09 -10.83
C THR A 314 2.80 6.66 -11.15
N LEU A 315 3.20 5.73 -10.29
CA LEU A 315 2.64 4.38 -10.28
C LEU A 315 1.51 4.28 -9.27
N LEU A 316 0.38 3.74 -9.71
CA LEU A 316 -0.85 3.61 -8.94
C LEU A 316 -1.27 2.15 -8.85
N VAL A 317 -1.73 1.73 -7.67
CA VAL A 317 -2.47 0.46 -7.49
C VAL A 317 -3.90 0.75 -7.11
N PHE A 318 -4.78 -0.23 -7.30
CA PHE A 318 -6.20 -0.12 -6.95
C PHE A 318 -6.48 -0.90 -5.67
N ASP A 319 -7.01 -0.22 -4.66
CA ASP A 319 -7.35 -0.86 -3.40
C ASP A 319 -8.59 -1.78 -3.53
N SER A 320 -9.04 -2.36 -2.41
CA SER A 320 -10.22 -3.24 -2.40
C SER A 320 -11.51 -2.56 -2.86
N ARG A 321 -11.59 -1.24 -2.82
CA ARG A 321 -12.74 -0.43 -3.28
C ARG A 321 -12.51 0.17 -4.67
N LYS A 322 -11.42 -0.21 -5.35
CA LYS A 322 -11.00 0.30 -6.66
C LYS A 322 -10.56 1.78 -6.64
N HIS A 323 -10.22 2.33 -5.48
CA HIS A 323 -9.59 3.65 -5.39
C HIS A 323 -8.11 3.55 -5.75
N ALA A 324 -7.59 4.55 -6.47
CA ALA A 324 -6.19 4.61 -6.87
C ALA A 324 -5.31 5.09 -5.71
N LEU A 325 -4.21 4.38 -5.46
CA LEU A 325 -3.20 4.69 -4.44
C LEU A 325 -1.82 4.91 -5.07
N PRO A 326 -1.14 6.04 -4.83
CA PRO A 326 0.22 6.26 -5.32
C PRO A 326 1.22 5.39 -4.56
N VAL A 327 1.86 4.47 -5.28
CA VAL A 327 2.84 3.52 -4.73
C VAL A 327 4.29 3.80 -5.12
N ALA A 328 4.51 4.70 -6.08
CA ALA A 328 5.80 5.25 -6.37
C ALA A 328 5.67 6.55 -7.17
N TRP A 329 6.63 7.44 -7.01
CA TRP A 329 6.80 8.65 -7.80
C TRP A 329 8.16 8.63 -8.47
N VAL A 330 8.20 9.01 -9.75
CA VAL A 330 9.43 9.14 -10.52
C VAL A 330 9.49 10.54 -11.11
N ILE A 331 10.48 11.32 -10.71
CA ILE A 331 10.72 12.66 -11.24
C ILE A 331 11.87 12.56 -12.24
N THR A 332 11.58 12.78 -13.53
CA THR A 332 12.59 12.72 -14.59
C THR A 332 12.17 13.49 -15.82
N ARG A 333 13.16 14.00 -16.57
CA ARG A 333 12.97 14.57 -17.92
C ARG A 333 13.08 13.55 -19.04
N SER A 334 13.55 12.33 -18.77
CA SER A 334 13.82 11.34 -19.80
C SER A 334 12.66 10.37 -19.99
N PHE A 335 12.22 10.25 -21.23
CA PHE A 335 11.26 9.23 -21.70
C PHE A 335 11.95 8.18 -22.58
N ALA A 336 13.28 8.16 -22.56
CA ALA A 336 14.04 7.15 -23.29
C ALA A 336 13.82 5.78 -22.65
N LYS A 337 13.52 4.78 -23.47
CA LYS A 337 13.40 3.36 -23.06
C LYS A 337 14.51 2.90 -22.10
N PRO A 338 15.82 3.13 -22.35
CA PRO A 338 16.86 2.67 -21.43
C PRO A 338 16.77 3.29 -20.04
N ASP A 339 16.35 4.55 -19.92
CA ASP A 339 16.21 5.21 -18.62
C ASP A 339 14.99 4.71 -17.86
N MET A 340 13.88 4.45 -18.57
CA MET A 340 12.71 3.82 -17.97
C MET A 340 13.01 2.41 -17.46
N SER A 341 13.72 1.62 -18.26
CA SER A 341 14.10 0.27 -17.86
C SER A 341 14.94 0.23 -16.58
N LYS A 342 15.82 1.22 -16.35
CA LYS A 342 16.65 1.29 -15.13
C LYS A 342 15.79 1.40 -13.87
N TRP A 343 14.91 2.40 -13.79
CA TRP A 343 14.13 2.63 -12.57
C TRP A 343 12.99 1.61 -12.44
N MET A 344 12.39 1.15 -13.54
CA MET A 344 11.37 0.09 -13.50
C MET A 344 11.95 -1.22 -12.95
N LYS A 345 13.16 -1.58 -13.36
CA LYS A 345 13.88 -2.76 -12.85
C LYS A 345 14.18 -2.61 -11.36
N ALA A 346 14.71 -1.46 -10.94
CA ALA A 346 14.96 -1.19 -9.52
C ALA A 346 13.68 -1.28 -8.66
N LEU A 347 12.56 -0.78 -9.16
CA LEU A 347 11.26 -0.87 -8.49
C LEU A 347 10.79 -2.33 -8.39
N HIS A 348 10.86 -3.09 -9.48
CA HIS A 348 10.50 -4.50 -9.52
C HIS A 348 11.36 -5.34 -8.57
N ASP A 349 12.68 -5.14 -8.57
CA ASP A 349 13.62 -5.84 -7.70
C ASP A 349 13.36 -5.51 -6.23
N ARG A 350 13.00 -4.25 -5.91
CA ARG A 350 12.60 -3.84 -4.56
C ARG A 350 11.30 -4.51 -4.10
N ALA A 351 10.31 -4.68 -4.97
CA ALA A 351 9.09 -5.41 -4.61
C ALA A 351 9.39 -6.89 -4.35
N ARG A 352 10.22 -7.52 -5.19
CA ARG A 352 10.60 -8.93 -5.06
C ARG A 352 11.55 -9.22 -3.90
N SER A 353 12.31 -8.23 -3.45
CA SER A 353 13.13 -8.33 -2.23
C SER A 353 12.30 -8.28 -0.94
N VAL A 354 11.00 -7.99 -1.01
CA VAL A 354 10.08 -8.11 0.13
C VAL A 354 9.12 -9.28 -0.05
N GLU A 355 8.68 -9.56 -1.27
CA GLU A 355 7.82 -10.70 -1.60
C GLU A 355 8.32 -11.39 -2.88
N PRO A 356 9.11 -12.47 -2.79
CA PRO A 356 9.75 -13.10 -3.95
C PRO A 356 8.78 -13.58 -5.04
N GLY A 357 7.54 -13.92 -4.65
CA GLY A 357 6.46 -14.33 -5.54
C GLY A 357 5.65 -13.18 -6.11
N TRP A 358 6.01 -11.93 -5.82
CA TRP A 358 5.29 -10.76 -6.33
C TRP A 358 5.35 -10.71 -7.86
N LYS A 359 4.19 -10.48 -8.46
CA LYS A 359 3.94 -10.48 -9.90
C LYS A 359 2.74 -9.59 -10.18
N VAL A 360 2.79 -8.84 -11.27
CA VAL A 360 1.71 -7.97 -11.75
C VAL A 360 0.91 -8.71 -12.82
N SER A 361 -0.41 -8.55 -12.84
CA SER A 361 -1.28 -9.17 -13.87
C SER A 361 -1.38 -8.34 -15.14
N GLY A 362 -1.15 -7.03 -15.05
CA GLY A 362 -1.05 -6.16 -16.21
C GLY A 362 -0.83 -4.70 -15.81
N PHE A 363 -0.41 -3.89 -16.78
CA PHE A 363 -0.25 -2.45 -16.61
C PHE A 363 -1.33 -1.69 -17.36
N LEU A 364 -1.88 -0.65 -16.74
CA LEU A 364 -2.65 0.37 -17.43
C LEU A 364 -1.70 1.51 -17.78
N ILE A 365 -1.61 1.87 -19.05
CA ILE A 365 -0.78 2.97 -19.53
C ILE A 365 -1.64 4.01 -20.24
N ASP A 366 -1.12 5.21 -20.35
CA ASP A 366 -1.76 6.30 -21.09
C ASP A 366 -0.86 6.88 -22.21
N ASP A 367 0.37 6.39 -22.34
CA ASP A 367 1.27 6.65 -23.47
C ASP A 367 1.96 5.35 -23.92
N ALA A 368 1.50 4.79 -25.03
CA ALA A 368 2.00 3.52 -25.54
C ALA A 368 3.36 3.60 -26.22
N ALA A 369 3.80 4.79 -26.64
CA ALA A 369 5.05 4.93 -27.39
C ALA A 369 6.29 4.69 -26.52
N ALA A 370 6.24 5.12 -25.26
CA ALA A 370 7.35 5.07 -24.34
C ALA A 370 7.31 3.80 -23.44
N GLU A 371 6.13 3.42 -22.95
CA GLU A 371 6.02 2.55 -21.76
C GLU A 371 5.92 1.05 -22.08
N THR A 372 5.45 0.70 -23.28
CA THR A 372 5.05 -0.69 -23.61
C THR A 372 6.21 -1.69 -23.51
N ASP A 373 7.35 -1.40 -24.17
CA ASP A 373 8.45 -2.37 -24.24
C ASP A 373 9.14 -2.57 -22.88
N PRO A 374 9.54 -1.50 -22.13
CA PRO A 374 10.12 -1.68 -20.80
C PRO A 374 9.22 -2.47 -19.84
N ILE A 375 7.90 -2.29 -19.92
CA ILE A 375 6.96 -3.03 -19.08
C ILE A 375 6.96 -4.52 -19.45
N ARG A 376 6.90 -4.84 -20.74
CA ARG A 376 6.90 -6.23 -21.22
C ARG A 376 8.21 -6.94 -20.87
N ASP A 377 9.34 -6.26 -21.03
CA ASP A 377 10.66 -6.81 -20.77
C ASP A 377 10.92 -7.08 -19.28
N ILE A 378 10.45 -6.19 -18.40
CA ILE A 378 10.76 -6.25 -16.95
C ILE A 378 9.72 -7.03 -16.17
N PHE A 379 8.44 -6.81 -16.44
CA PHE A 379 7.34 -7.39 -15.65
C PHE A 379 6.70 -8.61 -16.33
N CYS A 380 6.97 -8.83 -17.62
CA CYS A 380 6.43 -9.94 -18.42
C CYS A 380 4.91 -10.08 -18.29
N CYS A 381 4.19 -8.96 -18.45
CA CYS A 381 2.74 -8.91 -18.30
C CYS A 381 2.06 -8.11 -19.42
N PRO A 382 0.75 -8.34 -19.65
CA PRO A 382 -0.03 -7.56 -20.60
C PRO A 382 -0.05 -6.05 -20.28
N VAL A 383 -0.20 -5.26 -21.33
CA VAL A 383 -0.33 -3.81 -21.27
C VAL A 383 -1.71 -3.45 -21.80
N LEU A 384 -2.44 -2.66 -21.03
CA LEU A 384 -3.76 -2.16 -21.34
C LEU A 384 -3.71 -0.64 -21.49
N PHE A 385 -4.58 -0.12 -22.34
CA PHE A 385 -4.55 1.28 -22.71
C PHE A 385 -5.70 2.07 -22.10
N SER A 386 -5.37 3.20 -21.47
CA SER A 386 -6.33 4.09 -20.83
C SER A 386 -6.74 5.24 -21.74
N LEU A 387 -8.01 5.25 -22.14
CA LEU A 387 -8.59 6.30 -22.98
C LEU A 387 -8.88 7.60 -22.22
N TRP A 388 -8.81 7.57 -20.89
CA TRP A 388 -9.20 8.69 -20.04
C TRP A 388 -8.53 10.01 -20.45
N ARG A 389 -7.21 10.00 -20.69
CA ARG A 389 -6.47 11.22 -21.05
C ARG A 389 -6.90 11.82 -22.37
N VAL A 390 -7.11 11.00 -23.39
CA VAL A 390 -7.58 11.44 -24.71
C VAL A 390 -8.95 12.05 -24.58
N ARG A 391 -9.88 11.28 -24.00
CA ARG A 391 -11.26 11.69 -23.80
C ARG A 391 -11.31 13.03 -23.05
N ARG A 392 -10.57 13.15 -21.94
CA ARG A 392 -10.49 14.38 -21.14
C ARG A 392 -9.91 15.56 -21.92
N SER A 393 -8.85 15.32 -22.69
CA SER A 393 -8.20 16.38 -23.48
C SER A 393 -9.10 16.88 -24.61
N TRP A 394 -9.76 15.98 -25.34
CA TRP A 394 -10.73 16.33 -26.37
C TRP A 394 -11.90 17.11 -25.79
N LEU A 395 -12.62 16.54 -24.81
CA LEU A 395 -13.78 17.19 -24.21
C LEU A 395 -13.43 18.57 -23.64
N ARG A 396 -12.33 18.69 -22.90
CA ARG A 396 -11.89 19.97 -22.34
C ARG A 396 -11.61 21.03 -23.40
N ASN A 397 -11.02 20.65 -24.53
CA ASN A 397 -10.70 21.60 -25.60
C ASN A 397 -11.93 21.93 -26.45
N ILE A 398 -12.84 20.98 -26.67
CA ILE A 398 -14.15 21.22 -27.30
C ILE A 398 -14.91 22.27 -26.48
N VAL A 399 -15.07 22.07 -25.18
CA VAL A 399 -15.81 23.01 -24.31
C VAL A 399 -15.14 24.40 -24.27
N LYS A 400 -13.81 24.46 -24.35
CA LYS A 400 -13.07 25.74 -24.28
C LYS A 400 -12.97 26.49 -25.60
N LYS A 401 -13.00 25.79 -26.73
CA LYS A 401 -12.66 26.35 -28.06
C LYS A 401 -13.85 26.43 -29.01
N CYS A 402 -14.95 25.75 -28.69
CA CYS A 402 -16.21 25.85 -29.43
C CYS A 402 -17.24 26.59 -28.57
N ASN A 403 -17.95 27.56 -29.12
CA ASN A 403 -18.90 28.38 -28.35
C ASN A 403 -20.32 27.80 -28.33
N ASN A 404 -20.73 27.09 -29.39
CA ASN A 404 -22.06 26.50 -29.49
C ASN A 404 -22.11 25.11 -28.83
N ILE A 405 -23.00 24.92 -27.86
CA ILE A 405 -23.16 23.67 -27.10
C ILE A 405 -23.64 22.49 -27.95
N GLU A 406 -24.45 22.73 -28.98
CA GLU A 406 -24.93 21.69 -29.90
C GLU A 406 -23.78 21.17 -30.76
N VAL A 407 -22.95 22.09 -31.27
CA VAL A 407 -21.73 21.76 -32.00
C VAL A 407 -20.73 21.02 -31.11
N GLN A 408 -20.55 21.45 -29.85
CA GLN A 408 -19.71 20.74 -28.88
C GLN A 408 -20.14 19.27 -28.70
N ARG A 409 -21.45 19.03 -28.57
CA ARG A 409 -22.02 17.69 -28.41
C ARG A 409 -21.79 16.83 -29.66
N GLU A 410 -22.04 17.38 -30.84
CA GLU A 410 -21.90 16.62 -32.08
C GLU A 410 -20.45 16.31 -32.41
N ILE A 411 -19.52 17.26 -32.22
CA ILE A 411 -18.07 16.99 -32.38
C ILE A 411 -17.63 15.85 -31.46
N PHE A 412 -18.00 15.90 -30.19
CA PHE A 412 -17.57 14.88 -29.23
C PHE A 412 -18.15 13.49 -29.55
N LYS A 413 -19.41 13.44 -29.98
CA LYS A 413 -20.07 12.23 -30.48
C LYS A 413 -19.41 11.70 -31.75
N ARG A 414 -19.07 12.55 -32.72
CA ARG A 414 -18.42 12.14 -33.98
C ARG A 414 -17.02 11.59 -33.73
N LEU A 415 -16.24 12.23 -32.86
CA LEU A 415 -14.95 11.69 -32.39
C LEU A 415 -15.11 10.31 -31.74
N GLY A 416 -16.15 10.13 -30.92
CA GLY A 416 -16.48 8.83 -30.35
C GLY A 416 -16.74 7.78 -31.43
N LYS A 417 -17.61 8.07 -32.40
CA LYS A 417 -17.91 7.15 -33.52
C LYS A 417 -16.67 6.68 -34.26
N ILE A 418 -15.72 7.58 -34.52
CA ILE A 418 -14.43 7.25 -35.17
C ILE A 418 -13.62 6.24 -34.34
N VAL A 419 -13.62 6.40 -33.01
CA VAL A 419 -12.88 5.49 -32.12
C VAL A 419 -13.60 4.14 -32.01
N TYR A 420 -14.93 4.12 -31.97
CA TYR A 420 -15.70 2.86 -31.97
C TYR A 420 -15.55 2.08 -33.29
N SER A 421 -15.43 2.77 -34.43
CA SER A 421 -15.35 2.12 -35.74
C SER A 421 -14.00 1.46 -36.04
N ILE A 422 -13.01 1.54 -35.13
CA ILE A 422 -11.68 0.93 -35.31
C ILE A 422 -11.77 -0.57 -35.58
N TRP A 423 -12.76 -1.26 -34.98
CA TRP A 423 -12.95 -2.70 -35.18
C TRP A 423 -13.91 -3.04 -36.33
N ASP A 424 -14.56 -2.06 -36.93
CA ASP A 424 -15.56 -2.27 -37.99
C ASP A 424 -14.94 -2.32 -39.40
N GLY A 425 -13.61 -2.16 -39.51
CA GLY A 425 -12.90 -2.13 -40.80
C GLY A 425 -13.16 -0.88 -41.65
N VAL A 426 -13.78 0.14 -41.05
CA VAL A 426 -14.05 1.44 -41.69
C VAL A 426 -12.76 2.25 -41.77
N ASP A 427 -12.57 2.97 -42.87
CA ASP A 427 -11.44 3.89 -43.01
C ASP A 427 -11.58 5.06 -42.02
N THR A 428 -10.81 4.96 -40.94
CA THR A 428 -10.73 5.99 -39.90
C THR A 428 -10.16 7.31 -40.41
N PHE A 429 -9.33 7.31 -41.46
CA PHE A 429 -8.77 8.53 -42.02
C PHE A 429 -9.81 9.31 -42.81
N ALA A 430 -10.57 8.63 -43.68
CA ALA A 430 -11.70 9.24 -44.37
C ALA A 430 -12.70 9.86 -43.38
N SER A 431 -12.96 9.17 -42.26
CA SER A 431 -13.85 9.68 -41.21
C SER A 431 -13.29 10.90 -40.46
N LEU A 432 -11.97 11.00 -40.32
CA LEU A 432 -11.29 12.16 -39.73
C LEU A 432 -11.27 13.36 -40.69
N GLU A 433 -11.09 13.13 -41.99
CA GLU A 433 -11.19 14.17 -43.02
C GLU A 433 -12.60 14.73 -43.10
N GLU A 434 -13.61 13.87 -43.09
CA GLU A 434 -15.03 14.27 -43.06
C GLU A 434 -15.32 15.11 -41.80
N LEU A 435 -14.83 14.69 -40.62
CA LEU A 435 -14.94 15.50 -39.39
C LEU A 435 -14.26 16.87 -39.53
N ALA A 436 -13.10 16.95 -40.18
CA ALA A 436 -12.41 18.23 -40.39
C ALA A 436 -13.18 19.14 -41.35
N GLN A 437 -13.90 18.56 -42.32
CA GLN A 437 -14.72 19.28 -43.29
C GLN A 437 -16.05 19.75 -42.68
N ASP A 438 -16.74 18.89 -41.94
CA ASP A 438 -18.04 19.15 -41.32
C ASP A 438 -17.99 20.29 -40.30
N PHE A 439 -16.85 20.45 -39.61
CA PHE A 439 -16.67 21.45 -38.55
C PHE A 439 -15.54 22.44 -38.87
N VAL A 440 -15.33 22.72 -40.16
CA VAL A 440 -14.30 23.68 -40.64
C VAL A 440 -14.50 25.09 -40.08
N ASP A 441 -15.75 25.45 -39.78
CA ASP A 441 -16.17 26.70 -39.15
C ASP A 441 -15.71 26.82 -37.68
N GLN A 442 -15.42 25.70 -37.02
CA GLN A 442 -14.88 25.65 -35.65
C GLN A 442 -13.35 25.82 -35.64
N THR A 443 -12.88 26.89 -36.27
CA THR A 443 -11.46 27.16 -36.60
C THR A 443 -10.51 26.95 -35.42
N THR A 444 -10.83 27.53 -34.26
CA THR A 444 -9.97 27.47 -33.06
C THR A 444 -9.79 26.05 -32.50
N PHE A 445 -10.82 25.21 -32.62
CA PHE A 445 -10.74 23.80 -32.24
C PHE A 445 -9.96 23.01 -33.28
N MET A 446 -10.22 23.24 -34.57
CA MET A 446 -9.57 22.52 -35.66
C MET A 446 -8.07 22.81 -35.76
N GLU A 447 -7.63 24.04 -35.55
CA GLU A 447 -6.21 24.38 -35.44
C GLU A 447 -5.54 23.61 -34.29
N TYR A 448 -6.21 23.56 -33.13
CA TYR A 448 -5.73 22.79 -31.99
C TYR A 448 -5.64 21.29 -32.31
N PHE A 449 -6.69 20.73 -32.92
CA PHE A 449 -6.77 19.31 -33.24
C PHE A 449 -5.70 18.91 -34.26
N LYS A 450 -5.54 19.71 -35.32
CA LYS A 450 -4.48 19.55 -36.32
C LYS A 450 -3.08 19.64 -35.72
N ALA A 451 -2.81 20.63 -34.86
CA ALA A 451 -1.48 20.78 -34.25
C ALA A 451 -1.16 19.71 -33.20
N SER A 452 -2.15 19.27 -32.41
CA SER A 452 -1.91 18.46 -31.21
C SER A 452 -2.18 16.97 -31.40
N TRP A 453 -3.08 16.59 -32.31
CA TRP A 453 -3.56 15.22 -32.44
C TRP A 453 -3.25 14.59 -33.78
N VAL A 454 -3.43 15.30 -34.90
CA VAL A 454 -3.16 14.73 -36.25
C VAL A 454 -1.77 14.07 -36.35
N PRO A 455 -0.66 14.65 -35.85
CA PRO A 455 0.66 14.02 -35.95
C PRO A 455 0.80 12.66 -35.24
N LYS A 456 -0.09 12.35 -34.31
CA LYS A 456 -0.03 11.14 -33.48
C LYS A 456 -1.31 10.30 -33.49
N ILE A 457 -2.33 10.72 -34.26
CA ILE A 457 -3.66 10.12 -34.22
C ILE A 457 -3.62 8.68 -34.74
N GLU A 458 -2.86 8.42 -35.80
CA GLU A 458 -2.67 7.09 -36.38
C GLU A 458 -2.07 6.12 -35.37
N MET A 459 -0.96 6.51 -34.74
CA MET A 459 -0.32 5.73 -33.69
C MET A 459 -1.30 5.43 -32.55
N TRP A 460 -2.10 6.43 -32.14
CA TRP A 460 -3.11 6.26 -31.09
C TRP A 460 -4.22 5.30 -31.49
N LEU A 461 -4.80 5.45 -32.68
CA LEU A 461 -5.87 4.57 -33.17
C LEU A 461 -5.35 3.13 -33.35
N SER A 462 -4.14 2.97 -33.88
CA SER A 462 -3.47 1.67 -33.98
C SER A 462 -3.25 1.03 -32.60
N THR A 463 -2.83 1.83 -31.60
CA THR A 463 -2.68 1.36 -30.22
C THR A 463 -4.02 0.90 -29.63
N ILE A 464 -5.09 1.67 -29.85
CA ILE A 464 -6.45 1.34 -29.37
C ILE A 464 -6.96 0.04 -30.01
N GLY A 465 -6.68 -0.16 -31.30
CA GLY A 465 -7.08 -1.38 -32.01
C GLY A 465 -6.29 -2.62 -31.59
N THR A 466 -5.06 -2.45 -31.09
CA THR A 466 -4.14 -3.57 -30.79
C THR A 466 -4.04 -3.94 -29.32
N LEU A 467 -4.22 -2.98 -28.40
CA LEU A 467 -4.14 -3.23 -26.96
C LEU A 467 -5.54 -3.35 -26.33
N PRO A 468 -5.70 -4.21 -25.30
CA PRO A 468 -6.92 -4.21 -24.50
C PRO A 468 -7.12 -2.86 -23.81
N LEU A 469 -8.35 -2.39 -23.73
CA LEU A 469 -8.66 -1.09 -23.15
C LEU A 469 -9.03 -1.18 -21.66
N ALA A 470 -8.63 -0.16 -20.90
CA ALA A 470 -8.99 -0.01 -19.49
C ALA A 470 -10.49 0.31 -19.33
N SER A 471 -11.09 -0.13 -18.22
CA SER A 471 -12.48 0.17 -17.90
C SER A 471 -12.70 1.65 -17.53
N GLN A 472 -13.96 2.09 -17.59
CA GLN A 472 -14.36 3.41 -17.09
C GLN A 472 -14.14 3.57 -15.58
N GLU A 473 -14.27 2.48 -14.80
CA GLU A 473 -14.00 2.47 -13.36
C GLU A 473 -12.53 2.80 -13.07
N ALA A 474 -11.60 2.08 -13.72
CA ALA A 474 -10.16 2.32 -13.58
C ALA A 474 -9.79 3.74 -14.05
N SER A 475 -10.38 4.18 -15.16
CA SER A 475 -10.23 5.55 -15.68
C SER A 475 -10.68 6.61 -14.67
N GLY A 476 -11.84 6.41 -14.03
CA GLY A 476 -12.37 7.31 -13.01
C GLY A 476 -11.53 7.35 -11.73
N ALA A 477 -10.92 6.22 -11.35
CA ALA A 477 -10.00 6.16 -10.22
C ALA A 477 -8.68 6.90 -10.50
N ILE A 478 -8.10 6.75 -11.69
CA ILE A 478 -6.91 7.52 -12.12
C ILE A 478 -7.25 9.02 -12.16
N GLU A 479 -8.42 9.39 -12.70
CA GLU A 479 -8.87 10.79 -12.71
C GLU A 479 -8.97 11.38 -11.29
N ALA A 480 -9.54 10.64 -10.35
CA ALA A 480 -9.67 11.07 -8.96
C ALA A 480 -8.27 11.33 -8.33
N TYR A 481 -7.29 10.47 -8.61
CA TYR A 481 -5.90 10.71 -8.20
C TYR A 481 -5.38 12.04 -8.75
N HIS A 482 -5.58 12.31 -10.04
CA HIS A 482 -5.13 13.54 -10.69
C HIS A 482 -5.77 14.80 -10.16
N VAL A 483 -7.06 14.75 -9.86
CA VAL A 483 -7.79 15.86 -9.26
C VAL A 483 -7.15 16.20 -7.91
N LYS A 484 -6.94 15.18 -7.08
CA LYS A 484 -6.33 15.35 -5.76
C LYS A 484 -4.89 15.84 -5.84
N LEU A 485 -4.10 15.29 -6.76
CA LEU A 485 -2.73 15.73 -7.04
C LEU A 485 -2.68 17.21 -7.45
N LYS A 486 -3.54 17.64 -8.38
CA LYS A 486 -3.61 19.03 -8.83
C LYS A 486 -4.04 19.97 -7.71
N ALA A 487 -5.03 19.59 -6.91
CA ALA A 487 -5.49 20.39 -5.79
C ALA A 487 -4.39 20.62 -4.75
N LYS A 488 -3.47 19.65 -4.55
CA LYS A 488 -2.34 19.79 -3.64
C LYS A 488 -1.14 20.52 -4.23
N LEU A 489 -0.89 20.40 -5.53
CA LEU A 489 0.28 21.01 -6.18
C LEU A 489 0.04 22.42 -6.72
N PHE A 490 -1.18 22.74 -7.15
CA PHE A 490 -1.48 24.01 -7.81
C PHE A 490 -2.33 24.95 -6.95
N ASP A 491 -2.08 24.94 -5.65
CA ASP A 491 -2.53 26.03 -4.78
C ASP A 491 -1.82 27.34 -5.20
N ASP A 492 -2.58 28.43 -5.27
CA ASP A 492 -2.13 29.72 -5.82
C ASP A 492 -0.95 30.31 -5.03
N SER A 493 -0.80 29.90 -3.77
CA SER A 493 0.25 30.32 -2.83
C SER A 493 1.68 29.95 -3.23
N HIS A 494 1.89 28.99 -4.16
CA HIS A 494 3.21 28.41 -4.43
C HIS A 494 3.59 28.35 -5.92
N LEU A 495 2.95 29.14 -6.79
CA LEU A 495 3.20 29.09 -8.23
C LEU A 495 4.67 29.37 -8.62
N GLY A 496 5.40 30.19 -7.84
CA GLY A 496 6.82 30.46 -8.05
C GLY A 496 7.76 29.28 -7.74
N ALA A 497 7.32 28.33 -6.91
CA ALA A 497 8.12 27.18 -6.47
C ALA A 497 8.01 25.96 -7.41
N LEU A 498 7.12 25.99 -8.40
CA LEU A 498 6.91 24.87 -9.34
C LEU A 498 8.18 24.52 -10.15
N GLN A 499 9.13 25.45 -10.24
CA GLN A 499 10.41 25.26 -10.93
C GLN A 499 11.50 24.63 -10.03
N ARG A 500 11.22 24.35 -8.75
CA ARG A 500 12.14 23.63 -7.87
C ARG A 500 11.71 22.17 -7.69
N VAL A 501 12.66 21.26 -7.78
CA VAL A 501 12.42 19.82 -7.58
C VAL A 501 12.26 19.52 -6.10
N ASP A 502 13.02 20.17 -5.22
CA ASP A 502 12.92 19.95 -3.76
C ASP A 502 11.54 20.29 -3.19
N TRP A 503 10.90 21.33 -3.71
CA TRP A 503 9.51 21.68 -3.41
C TRP A 503 8.55 20.57 -3.81
N LEU A 504 8.69 20.02 -5.03
CA LEU A 504 7.84 18.93 -5.50
C LEU A 504 8.02 17.69 -4.62
N VAL A 505 9.27 17.31 -4.31
CA VAL A 505 9.60 16.20 -3.42
C VAL A 505 8.96 16.40 -2.05
N HIS A 506 9.05 17.61 -1.49
CA HIS A 506 8.41 17.94 -0.23
C HIS A 506 6.90 17.74 -0.30
N LYS A 507 6.19 18.37 -1.25
CA LYS A 507 4.73 18.24 -1.39
C LYS A 507 4.26 16.80 -1.57
N LEU A 508 5.00 16.00 -2.34
CA LEU A 508 4.69 14.58 -2.53
C LEU A 508 4.86 13.77 -1.24
N THR A 509 5.99 13.95 -0.55
CA THR A 509 6.36 13.14 0.63
C THR A 509 5.72 13.59 1.94
N THR A 510 5.24 14.84 2.02
CA THR A 510 4.54 15.37 3.18
C THR A 510 3.04 15.34 2.96
N GLU A 511 2.48 16.30 2.23
CA GLU A 511 1.03 16.51 2.12
C GLU A 511 0.32 15.40 1.35
N LEU A 512 0.80 15.06 0.15
CA LEU A 512 0.13 14.07 -0.70
C LEU A 512 0.22 12.68 -0.08
N HIS A 513 1.41 12.25 0.34
CA HIS A 513 1.60 10.99 1.06
C HIS A 513 0.71 10.91 2.32
N SER A 514 0.74 11.93 3.17
CA SER A 514 -0.07 11.97 4.40
C SER A 514 -1.56 11.89 4.12
N SER A 515 -2.02 12.52 3.04
CA SER A 515 -3.41 12.45 2.63
C SER A 515 -3.86 11.04 2.27
N TYR A 516 -3.09 10.32 1.44
CA TYR A 516 -3.44 8.93 1.08
C TYR A 516 -3.25 7.95 2.25
N TRP A 517 -2.27 8.20 3.11
CA TRP A 517 -2.08 7.43 4.33
C TRP A 517 -3.30 7.56 5.25
N LEU A 518 -3.76 8.79 5.50
CA LEU A 518 -4.90 9.05 6.38
C LEU A 518 -6.21 8.50 5.79
N ASP A 519 -6.44 8.65 4.48
CA ASP A 519 -7.59 8.06 3.79
C ASP A 519 -7.67 6.55 4.01
N ARG A 520 -6.56 5.83 3.77
CA ARG A 520 -6.49 4.38 3.97
C ARG A 520 -6.62 3.99 5.43
N TYR A 521 -5.98 4.74 6.33
CA TYR A 521 -6.11 4.52 7.76
C TYR A 521 -7.58 4.67 8.22
N ALA A 522 -8.27 5.71 7.77
CA ALA A 522 -9.66 6.00 8.10
C ALA A 522 -10.59 4.88 7.61
N ASP A 523 -10.40 4.41 6.37
CA ASP A 523 -11.19 3.30 5.83
C ASP A 523 -10.96 1.99 6.59
N GLU A 524 -9.70 1.63 6.89
CA GLU A 524 -9.36 0.37 7.57
C GLU A 524 -9.73 0.35 9.05
N SER A 525 -9.46 1.44 9.76
CA SER A 525 -9.73 1.52 11.20
C SER A 525 -11.18 1.85 11.52
N GLY A 526 -11.94 2.36 10.55
CA GLY A 526 -13.26 2.95 10.79
C GLY A 526 -13.21 4.26 11.60
N SER A 527 -12.04 4.87 11.75
CA SER A 527 -11.86 6.18 12.39
C SER A 527 -12.02 7.32 11.36
N PHE A 528 -12.13 8.56 11.82
CA PHE A 528 -12.24 9.76 10.97
C PHE A 528 -13.37 9.66 9.94
N GLN A 529 -14.62 9.58 10.41
CA GLN A 529 -15.79 9.32 9.57
C GLN A 529 -15.88 10.25 8.35
N ASN A 530 -15.65 11.55 8.52
CA ASN A 530 -15.66 12.51 7.41
C ASN A 530 -14.57 12.21 6.37
N VAL A 531 -13.35 11.92 6.80
CA VAL A 531 -12.23 11.57 5.89
C VAL A 531 -12.54 10.29 5.12
N LYS A 532 -13.10 9.29 5.81
CA LYS A 532 -13.53 8.04 5.18
C LYS A 532 -14.64 8.27 4.15
N GLU A 533 -15.65 9.07 4.48
CA GLU A 533 -16.76 9.39 3.57
C GLU A 533 -16.27 10.16 2.34
N GLU A 534 -15.39 11.14 2.53
CA GLU A 534 -14.76 11.88 1.43
C GLU A 534 -13.89 10.98 0.55
N TYR A 535 -13.10 10.09 1.16
CA TYR A 535 -12.29 9.12 0.43
C TYR A 535 -13.17 8.19 -0.41
N ILE A 536 -14.21 7.61 0.18
CA ILE A 536 -15.16 6.74 -0.51
C ILE A 536 -15.84 7.51 -1.67
N ALA A 537 -16.27 8.75 -1.44
CA ALA A 537 -16.93 9.59 -2.43
C ALA A 537 -15.99 10.24 -3.46
N SER A 538 -14.67 10.04 -3.36
CA SER A 538 -13.68 10.71 -4.23
C SER A 538 -13.80 10.28 -5.69
N THR A 539 -14.20 9.04 -5.98
CA THR A 539 -14.37 8.55 -7.35
C THR A 539 -15.74 8.93 -7.92
N SER A 540 -15.79 9.25 -9.21
CA SER A 540 -17.06 9.46 -9.91
C SER A 540 -17.88 8.17 -10.01
N TRP A 541 -17.20 7.01 -10.05
CA TRP A 541 -17.83 5.68 -10.08
C TRP A 541 -18.65 5.39 -8.82
N TYR A 542 -18.06 5.56 -7.63
CA TYR A 542 -18.81 5.36 -6.38
C TYR A 542 -20.00 6.32 -6.28
N ARG A 543 -19.79 7.59 -6.64
CA ARG A 543 -20.87 8.59 -6.65
C ARG A 543 -21.97 8.27 -7.66
N ALA A 544 -21.68 7.52 -8.73
CA ALA A 544 -22.67 7.04 -9.69
C ALA A 544 -23.52 5.92 -9.09
N LEU A 545 -22.91 4.97 -8.38
CA LEU A 545 -23.63 3.88 -7.69
C LEU A 545 -24.67 4.38 -6.68
N GLN A 546 -24.43 5.55 -6.08
CA GLN A 546 -25.38 6.18 -5.16
C GLN A 546 -26.62 6.77 -5.85
N ILE A 547 -26.61 6.95 -7.18
CA ILE A 547 -27.77 7.43 -7.94
C ILE A 547 -28.68 6.21 -8.21
N PRO A 548 -29.96 6.23 -7.80
CA PRO A 548 -30.88 5.12 -8.07
C PRO A 548 -31.23 5.06 -9.56
N ASP A 549 -31.50 3.85 -10.07
CA ASP A 549 -31.87 3.68 -11.49
C ASP A 549 -33.16 4.44 -11.85
N SER A 550 -34.10 4.53 -10.92
CA SER A 550 -35.36 5.28 -11.09
C SER A 550 -35.16 6.79 -11.28
N ALA A 551 -33.99 7.34 -10.94
CA ALA A 551 -33.67 8.74 -11.18
C ALA A 551 -33.18 9.01 -12.61
N VAL A 552 -33.05 7.98 -13.45
CA VAL A 552 -32.62 8.13 -14.85
C VAL A 552 -33.79 7.84 -15.78
N THR A 553 -34.10 8.82 -16.62
CA THR A 553 -35.08 8.69 -17.71
C THR A 553 -34.32 8.77 -19.03
N LEU A 554 -34.51 7.76 -19.88
CA LEU A 554 -33.93 7.72 -21.23
C LEU A 554 -34.94 8.28 -22.22
N ASP A 555 -34.47 8.99 -23.23
CA ASP A 555 -35.30 9.39 -24.36
C ASP A 555 -35.65 8.16 -25.21
N ASP A 556 -36.95 7.90 -25.35
CA ASP A 556 -37.50 6.70 -25.99
C ASP A 556 -37.56 6.80 -27.53
N GLN A 557 -37.39 7.99 -28.10
CA GLN A 557 -37.47 8.20 -29.55
C GLN A 557 -36.11 7.98 -30.23
N ASP A 558 -35.19 8.93 -30.05
CA ASP A 558 -33.94 8.98 -30.82
C ASP A 558 -32.69 8.65 -29.97
N HIS A 559 -32.90 8.27 -28.70
CA HIS A 559 -31.83 8.03 -27.72
C HIS A 559 -30.80 9.16 -27.64
N LEU A 560 -31.22 10.41 -27.91
CA LEU A 560 -30.30 11.55 -28.03
C LEU A 560 -29.70 11.94 -26.69
N PHE A 561 -30.48 11.82 -25.62
CA PHE A 561 -30.07 12.18 -24.28
C PHE A 561 -30.74 11.32 -23.21
N ALA A 562 -30.12 11.30 -22.03
CA ALA A 562 -30.67 10.78 -20.79
C ALA A 562 -30.82 11.93 -19.79
N LYS A 563 -31.91 11.91 -19.03
CA LYS A 563 -32.18 12.85 -17.95
C LYS A 563 -31.88 12.17 -16.61
N VAL A 564 -30.99 12.78 -15.82
CA VAL A 564 -30.65 12.31 -14.47
C VAL A 564 -31.17 13.32 -13.46
N LEU A 565 -32.14 12.90 -12.64
CA LEU A 565 -32.71 13.73 -11.58
C LEU A 565 -31.73 13.87 -10.43
N SER A 566 -31.55 15.10 -9.94
CA SER A 566 -30.70 15.37 -8.79
C SER A 566 -31.41 14.95 -7.50
N GLN A 567 -30.68 14.23 -6.64
CA GLN A 567 -31.20 13.79 -5.34
C GLN A 567 -31.40 14.93 -4.33
N ARG A 568 -30.66 16.03 -4.50
CA ARG A 568 -30.74 17.20 -3.59
C ARG A 568 -31.80 18.21 -4.03
N ASP A 569 -32.11 18.22 -5.32
CA ASP A 569 -33.06 19.15 -5.93
C ASP A 569 -33.61 18.52 -7.22
N SER A 570 -34.87 18.06 -7.17
CA SER A 570 -35.55 17.43 -8.30
C SER A 570 -35.82 18.38 -9.47
N ASN A 571 -35.74 19.70 -9.25
CA ASN A 571 -36.01 20.72 -10.27
C ASN A 571 -34.79 21.00 -11.16
N LEU A 572 -33.61 20.46 -10.81
CA LEU A 572 -32.37 20.60 -11.58
C LEU A 572 -31.96 19.27 -12.21
N PRO A 573 -32.63 18.81 -13.29
CA PRO A 573 -32.20 17.64 -14.02
C PRO A 573 -30.87 17.91 -14.71
N ARG A 574 -30.04 16.86 -14.81
CA ARG A 574 -28.80 16.87 -15.58
C ARG A 574 -29.00 16.07 -16.85
N LEU A 575 -28.70 16.69 -17.98
CA LEU A 575 -28.81 16.03 -19.27
C LEU A 575 -27.46 15.40 -19.64
N VAL A 576 -27.53 14.17 -20.14
CA VAL A 576 -26.40 13.39 -20.64
C VAL A 576 -26.67 13.03 -22.09
N TRP A 577 -25.96 13.66 -23.01
CA TRP A 577 -26.06 13.40 -24.45
C TRP A 577 -25.18 12.23 -24.85
N ASN A 578 -25.60 11.53 -25.92
CA ASN A 578 -24.94 10.31 -26.41
C ASN A 578 -24.85 9.21 -25.31
N PRO A 579 -26.00 8.84 -24.70
CA PRO A 579 -26.05 7.88 -23.60
C PRO A 579 -25.55 6.49 -24.03
N GLY A 580 -24.85 5.79 -23.13
CA GLY A 580 -24.27 4.47 -23.41
C GLY A 580 -22.89 4.50 -24.06
N SER A 581 -22.31 5.69 -24.28
CA SER A 581 -20.98 5.83 -24.86
C SER A 581 -19.94 6.33 -23.85
N GLU A 582 -18.69 5.87 -23.99
CA GLU A 582 -17.54 6.53 -23.34
C GLU A 582 -17.45 8.03 -23.70
N PHE A 583 -17.95 8.42 -24.87
CA PHE A 583 -17.98 9.80 -25.38
C PHE A 583 -19.34 10.49 -25.12
N ALA A 584 -19.99 10.14 -24.01
CA ALA A 584 -21.15 10.87 -23.53
C ALA A 584 -20.76 12.24 -22.94
N PHE A 585 -21.58 13.25 -23.22
CA PHE A 585 -21.40 14.63 -22.75
C PHE A 585 -22.45 14.92 -21.67
N CYS A 586 -22.07 15.49 -20.53
CA CYS A 586 -23.02 15.95 -19.51
C CYS A 586 -22.89 17.46 -19.27
N ASP A 587 -24.00 18.13 -18.97
CA ASP A 587 -24.06 19.56 -18.67
C ASP A 587 -23.59 19.94 -17.26
N CYS A 588 -23.23 18.96 -16.42
CA CYS A 588 -22.79 19.26 -15.07
C CYS A 588 -21.42 19.94 -15.08
N ALA A 589 -21.18 20.83 -14.11
CA ALA A 589 -19.95 21.60 -14.01
C ALA A 589 -18.67 20.73 -14.03
N TRP A 590 -18.74 19.51 -13.49
CA TRP A 590 -17.63 18.56 -13.53
C TRP A 590 -17.29 18.10 -14.95
N SER A 591 -18.30 17.75 -15.74
CA SER A 591 -18.17 17.33 -17.14
C SER A 591 -17.71 18.49 -18.03
N MET A 592 -18.20 19.71 -17.75
CA MET A 592 -17.76 20.93 -18.46
C MET A 592 -16.26 21.24 -18.29
N GLN A 593 -15.60 20.69 -17.28
CA GLN A 593 -14.14 20.77 -17.13
C GLN A 593 -13.37 19.70 -17.92
N GLY A 594 -14.08 18.83 -18.64
CA GLY A 594 -13.55 17.69 -19.38
C GLY A 594 -13.48 16.39 -18.57
N ASN A 595 -13.90 16.40 -17.30
CA ASN A 595 -13.73 15.26 -16.41
C ASN A 595 -14.86 14.21 -16.58
N LEU A 596 -14.62 12.97 -16.19
CA LEU A 596 -15.63 11.90 -16.21
C LEU A 596 -16.57 12.04 -15.01
N CYS A 597 -17.81 12.45 -15.27
CA CYS A 597 -18.79 12.72 -14.20
C CYS A 597 -19.61 11.49 -13.82
N LYS A 598 -20.16 11.51 -12.59
CA LYS A 598 -21.03 10.45 -12.06
C LYS A 598 -22.29 10.20 -12.88
N HIS A 599 -22.83 11.23 -13.56
CA HIS A 599 -24.04 11.08 -14.38
C HIS A 599 -23.77 10.28 -15.65
N VAL A 600 -22.64 10.55 -16.33
CA VAL A 600 -22.21 9.77 -17.51
C VAL A 600 -22.02 8.30 -17.12
N ILE A 601 -21.29 8.04 -16.04
CA ILE A 601 -21.07 6.67 -15.55
C ILE A 601 -22.41 5.99 -15.23
N LYS A 602 -23.31 6.67 -14.51
CA LYS A 602 -24.61 6.09 -14.14
C LYS A 602 -25.45 5.75 -15.36
N VAL A 603 -25.53 6.65 -16.34
CA VAL A 603 -26.28 6.44 -17.57
C VAL A 603 -25.69 5.26 -18.35
N ASN A 604 -24.35 5.19 -18.46
CA ASN A 604 -23.67 4.09 -19.14
C ASN A 604 -23.98 2.73 -18.47
N MET A 605 -23.96 2.65 -17.13
CA MET A 605 -24.33 1.44 -16.38
C MET A 605 -25.75 0.94 -16.72
N ILE A 606 -26.71 1.85 -16.91
CA ILE A 606 -28.09 1.50 -17.28
C ILE A 606 -28.17 1.05 -18.74
N CYS A 607 -27.47 1.76 -19.63
CA CYS A 607 -27.45 1.46 -21.06
C CYS A 607 -26.79 0.09 -21.36
N GLU A 608 -25.73 -0.29 -20.65
CA GLU A 608 -25.06 -1.60 -20.81
C GLU A 608 -26.01 -2.80 -20.63
N ASN A 609 -27.06 -2.65 -19.82
CA ASN A 609 -28.06 -3.70 -19.57
C ASN A 609 -29.15 -3.78 -20.66
N ARG A 610 -29.15 -2.87 -21.64
CA ARG A 610 -30.17 -2.78 -22.69
C ARG A 610 -29.58 -3.19 -24.04
N LYS A 611 -30.26 -4.10 -24.75
CA LYS A 611 -29.82 -4.62 -26.07
C LYS A 611 -29.72 -3.56 -27.18
N SER A 612 -30.37 -2.41 -27.01
CA SER A 612 -30.39 -1.32 -28.00
C SER A 612 -29.11 -0.48 -28.02
N TYR A 613 -28.25 -0.58 -27.00
CA TYR A 613 -27.01 0.19 -26.91
C TYR A 613 -25.79 -0.65 -27.31
N GLN A 614 -24.79 0.01 -27.87
CA GLN A 614 -23.51 -0.62 -28.15
C GLN A 614 -22.79 -0.99 -26.84
N PRO A 615 -22.02 -2.08 -26.82
CA PRO A 615 -21.21 -2.42 -25.66
C PRO A 615 -20.14 -1.37 -25.38
N SER A 616 -19.64 -1.32 -24.14
CA SER A 616 -18.51 -0.45 -23.78
C SER A 616 -17.28 -0.78 -24.62
N MET A 617 -16.46 0.22 -24.93
CA MET A 617 -15.27 -0.02 -25.75
C MET A 617 -14.29 -0.98 -25.08
N SER A 618 -14.19 -0.98 -23.75
CA SER A 618 -13.37 -1.96 -23.03
C SER A 618 -13.83 -3.40 -23.25
N TYR A 619 -15.15 -3.62 -23.29
CA TYR A 619 -15.72 -4.91 -23.62
C TYR A 619 -15.54 -5.28 -25.09
N GLN A 620 -15.79 -4.34 -26.01
CA GLN A 620 -15.63 -4.56 -27.45
C GLN A 620 -14.18 -4.89 -27.81
N SER A 621 -13.22 -4.12 -27.29
CA SER A 621 -11.78 -4.40 -27.42
C SER A 621 -11.43 -5.80 -26.91
N TYR A 622 -11.90 -6.17 -25.71
CA TYR A 622 -11.66 -7.50 -25.16
C TYR A 622 -12.26 -8.62 -26.02
N LYS A 623 -13.49 -8.43 -26.49
CA LYS A 623 -14.18 -9.37 -27.38
C LYS A 623 -13.41 -9.56 -28.68
N GLU A 624 -12.95 -8.49 -29.31
CA GLU A 624 -12.20 -8.59 -30.57
C GLU A 624 -10.84 -9.25 -30.38
N ILE A 625 -10.14 -8.99 -29.26
CA ILE A 625 -8.89 -9.70 -28.93
C ILE A 625 -9.15 -11.20 -28.80
N LEU A 626 -10.21 -11.60 -28.09
CA LEU A 626 -10.58 -13.02 -27.97
C LEU A 626 -10.93 -13.64 -29.33
N MET A 627 -11.69 -12.93 -30.16
CA MET A 627 -12.05 -13.41 -31.50
C MET A 627 -10.82 -13.54 -32.40
N ASN A 628 -9.86 -12.62 -32.30
CA ASN A 628 -8.60 -12.69 -33.05
C ASN A 628 -7.72 -13.84 -32.58
N LEU A 629 -7.64 -14.10 -31.27
CA LEU A 629 -6.96 -15.27 -30.70
C LEU A 629 -7.63 -16.57 -31.15
N TRP A 630 -8.95 -16.58 -31.28
CA TRP A 630 -9.68 -17.75 -31.79
C TRP A 630 -9.46 -17.99 -33.29
N LYS A 631 -9.36 -16.92 -34.10
CA LYS A 631 -9.14 -16.99 -35.55
C LYS A 631 -7.70 -17.31 -35.95
N LYS A 632 -6.69 -16.98 -35.13
CA LYS A 632 -5.29 -17.34 -35.35
C LYS A 632 -4.97 -18.63 -34.58
N PRO A 633 -4.93 -19.81 -35.21
CA PRO A 633 -4.36 -20.97 -34.54
C PRO A 633 -2.89 -20.65 -34.22
N MET A 634 -2.51 -20.77 -32.94
CA MET A 634 -1.11 -20.87 -32.58
C MET A 634 -0.60 -22.16 -33.23
N ASP A 635 0.47 -22.10 -34.02
CA ASP A 635 1.02 -23.23 -34.83
C ASP A 635 1.43 -24.49 -34.02
N ASP A 636 1.22 -24.48 -32.71
CA ASP A 636 1.36 -25.64 -31.83
C ASP A 636 0.01 -26.03 -31.24
N SER A 637 -0.48 -27.22 -31.63
CA SER A 637 -1.73 -27.84 -31.14
C SER A 637 -1.86 -27.81 -29.60
N VAL A 638 -0.75 -27.89 -28.87
CA VAL A 638 -0.74 -27.86 -27.40
C VAL A 638 -1.09 -26.47 -26.86
N SER A 639 -0.63 -25.41 -27.52
CA SER A 639 -0.94 -24.03 -27.13
C SER A 639 -2.41 -23.67 -27.40
N LEU A 640 -2.99 -24.24 -28.46
CA LEU A 640 -4.42 -24.13 -28.74
C LEU A 640 -5.26 -24.89 -27.71
N ASP A 641 -4.87 -26.12 -27.37
CA ASP A 641 -5.54 -26.92 -26.34
C ASP A 641 -5.49 -26.25 -24.96
N LEU A 642 -4.33 -25.69 -24.60
CA LEU A 642 -4.15 -24.94 -23.36
C LEU A 642 -5.00 -23.66 -23.38
N SER A 643 -5.00 -22.91 -24.49
CA SER A 643 -5.82 -21.70 -24.63
C SER A 643 -7.30 -22.02 -24.55
N MET A 644 -7.78 -23.06 -25.24
CA MET A 644 -9.15 -23.53 -25.15
C MET A 644 -9.51 -23.97 -23.72
N ALA A 645 -8.65 -24.72 -23.04
CA ALA A 645 -8.87 -25.12 -21.65
C ALA A 645 -8.95 -23.90 -20.71
N TRP A 646 -8.10 -22.90 -20.90
CA TRP A 646 -8.11 -21.66 -20.13
C TRP A 646 -9.33 -20.79 -20.45
N THR A 647 -9.72 -20.66 -21.71
CA THR A 647 -10.92 -19.91 -22.12
C THR A 647 -12.18 -20.57 -21.57
N HIS A 648 -12.29 -21.91 -21.63
CA HIS A 648 -13.43 -22.61 -21.03
C HIS A 648 -13.42 -22.51 -19.51
N HIS A 649 -12.26 -22.56 -18.87
CA HIS A 649 -12.16 -22.35 -17.43
C HIS A 649 -12.56 -20.92 -17.05
N MET A 650 -12.09 -19.92 -17.78
CA MET A 650 -12.46 -18.52 -17.57
C MET A 650 -13.94 -18.28 -17.85
N LEU A 651 -14.50 -18.87 -18.91
CA LEU A 651 -15.93 -18.80 -19.22
C LEU A 651 -16.77 -19.42 -18.10
N ASP A 652 -16.38 -20.59 -17.59
CA ASP A 652 -17.02 -21.25 -16.45
C ASP A 652 -16.91 -20.40 -15.17
N GLN A 653 -15.76 -19.77 -14.92
CA GLN A 653 -15.60 -18.83 -13.81
C GLN A 653 -16.49 -17.59 -13.98
N ILE A 654 -16.54 -17.00 -15.18
CA ILE A 654 -17.37 -15.82 -15.49
C ILE A 654 -18.86 -16.18 -15.36
N GLN A 655 -19.30 -17.31 -15.90
CA GLN A 655 -20.68 -17.79 -15.76
C GLN A 655 -21.05 -17.99 -14.31
N LYS A 656 -20.19 -18.62 -13.51
CA LYS A 656 -20.39 -18.76 -12.06
C LYS A 656 -20.45 -17.39 -11.35
N LEU A 657 -19.64 -16.44 -11.78
CA LEU A 657 -19.63 -15.08 -11.23
C LEU A 657 -20.90 -14.31 -11.60
N VAL A 658 -21.42 -14.50 -12.82
CA VAL A 658 -22.70 -13.95 -13.30
C VAL A 658 -23.88 -14.61 -12.61
N GLU A 659 -23.84 -15.93 -12.36
CA GLU A 659 -24.82 -16.65 -11.54
C GLU A 659 -24.80 -16.17 -10.08
N LEU A 660 -23.62 -15.87 -9.53
CA LEU A 660 -23.47 -15.28 -8.20
C LEU A 660 -24.04 -13.87 -8.10
N THR A 661 -23.90 -13.04 -9.13
CA THR A 661 -24.45 -11.67 -9.13
C THR A 661 -25.93 -11.61 -9.49
N SER A 662 -26.47 -12.62 -10.18
CA SER A 662 -27.89 -12.71 -10.53
C SER A 662 -28.74 -13.51 -9.53
N SER A 663 -28.13 -14.36 -8.70
CA SER A 663 -28.84 -15.14 -7.67
C SER A 663 -29.06 -14.33 -6.38
N SER A 664 -30.30 -14.33 -5.88
CA SER A 664 -30.67 -13.72 -4.60
C SER A 664 -30.27 -14.55 -3.38
N ASP A 665 -29.78 -15.78 -3.58
CA ASP A 665 -29.36 -16.69 -2.52
C ASP A 665 -28.06 -17.43 -2.89
N ILE A 666 -26.96 -16.98 -2.29
CA ILE A 666 -25.61 -17.57 -2.42
C ILE A 666 -25.59 -19.07 -2.07
N GLY A 667 -26.52 -19.56 -1.24
CA GLY A 667 -26.62 -20.96 -0.85
C GLY A 667 -26.89 -21.90 -2.04
N THR A 668 -27.64 -21.45 -3.04
CA THR A 668 -27.91 -22.25 -4.26
C THR A 668 -26.66 -22.42 -5.13
N VAL A 669 -25.82 -21.40 -5.21
CA VAL A 669 -24.57 -21.43 -5.98
C VAL A 669 -23.49 -22.27 -5.27
N VAL A 670 -23.40 -22.15 -3.94
CA VAL A 670 -22.43 -22.91 -3.12
C VAL A 670 -22.68 -24.42 -3.18
N ASN A 671 -23.95 -24.85 -3.23
CA ASN A 671 -24.31 -26.27 -3.34
C ASN A 671 -23.91 -26.92 -4.67
N ASN A 672 -23.74 -26.12 -5.73
CA ASN A 672 -23.35 -26.59 -7.06
C ASN A 672 -21.82 -26.60 -7.28
N LEU A 673 -21.03 -26.08 -6.34
CA LEU A 673 -19.57 -26.11 -6.43
C LEU A 673 -19.03 -27.48 -5.97
N PRO A 674 -18.15 -28.13 -6.77
CA PRO A 674 -17.57 -29.40 -6.37
C PRO A 674 -16.71 -29.25 -5.11
N LEU A 675 -17.13 -29.93 -4.05
CA LEU A 675 -16.43 -30.02 -2.78
C LEU A 675 -15.04 -30.67 -2.94
N LYS A 676 -13.98 -29.87 -3.11
CA LYS A 676 -12.60 -30.35 -2.92
C LYS A 676 -12.27 -30.39 -1.42
N TRP A 677 -12.76 -31.42 -0.73
CA TRP A 677 -12.26 -31.73 0.61
C TRP A 677 -10.83 -32.25 0.53
N VAL A 678 -9.93 -31.40 1.02
CA VAL A 678 -8.58 -31.65 1.52
C VAL A 678 -8.36 -33.12 1.92
N SER A 679 -7.45 -33.80 1.23
CA SER A 679 -6.87 -35.03 1.74
C SER A 679 -6.22 -34.73 3.10
N LYS A 680 -6.80 -35.26 4.16
CA LYS A 680 -6.13 -35.34 5.46
C LYS A 680 -4.81 -36.09 5.21
N LYS A 681 -3.68 -35.38 5.32
CA LYS A 681 -2.35 -36.00 5.46
C LYS A 681 -2.38 -36.89 6.70
N GLY A 682 -2.65 -38.17 6.49
CA GLY A 682 -2.42 -39.22 7.47
C GLY A 682 -0.93 -39.30 7.76
N ARG A 683 -0.58 -39.46 9.03
CA ARG A 683 0.78 -39.75 9.50
C ARG A 683 1.35 -40.90 8.65
N THR A 684 2.53 -40.67 8.08
CA THR A 684 3.37 -41.70 7.48
C THR A 684 3.63 -42.79 8.50
N TYR A 685 2.96 -43.93 8.35
CA TYR A 685 3.45 -45.20 8.84
C TYR A 685 4.10 -45.90 7.65
N VAL A 686 5.40 -46.17 7.78
CA VAL A 686 6.21 -46.90 6.82
C VAL A 686 5.68 -48.34 6.77
N GLY A 687 5.22 -48.77 5.60
CA GLY A 687 4.86 -50.14 5.29
C GLY A 687 5.14 -50.41 3.81
N LYS A 688 5.99 -51.40 3.53
CA LYS A 688 6.44 -51.81 2.19
C LYS A 688 5.26 -52.11 1.24
N PRO A 689 5.44 -51.91 -0.08
CA PRO A 689 4.37 -52.06 -1.07
C PRO A 689 4.09 -53.55 -1.36
N SER A 690 2.82 -53.96 -1.30
CA SER A 690 2.39 -55.21 -1.93
C SER A 690 1.90 -54.91 -3.35
N SER A 691 2.66 -55.36 -4.32
CA SER A 691 2.30 -55.51 -5.73
C SER A 691 1.06 -56.40 -5.89
N THR A 692 0.02 -55.89 -6.56
CA THR A 692 -0.84 -56.63 -7.50
C THR A 692 -1.95 -55.72 -8.03
N LEU A 693 -1.87 -55.37 -9.33
CA LEU A 693 -3.04 -55.24 -10.20
C LEU A 693 -3.60 -56.67 -10.41
N PRO A 694 -4.92 -56.93 -10.57
CA PRO A 694 -5.65 -56.45 -11.75
C PRO A 694 -7.19 -56.21 -11.63
N LEU A 695 -7.69 -55.39 -12.57
CA LEU A 695 -8.94 -55.40 -13.37
C LEU A 695 -10.37 -55.58 -12.76
N PRO A 696 -11.41 -55.09 -13.48
CA PRO A 696 -12.75 -54.81 -12.96
C PRO A 696 -13.82 -55.87 -13.34
N SER A 697 -14.89 -55.95 -12.53
CA SER A 697 -16.19 -56.53 -12.94
C SER A 697 -17.29 -55.89 -12.08
N SER A 698 -18.11 -55.03 -12.68
CA SER A 698 -19.44 -55.31 -13.22
C SER A 698 -20.53 -55.63 -12.18
N SER A 699 -21.34 -54.60 -11.94
CA SER A 699 -22.81 -54.62 -12.08
C SER A 699 -23.71 -55.36 -11.07
N LYS A 700 -24.75 -54.60 -10.69
CA LYS A 700 -26.11 -54.98 -10.26
C LYS A 700 -26.33 -55.36 -8.79
N GLY A 701 -27.37 -54.75 -8.22
CA GLY A 701 -28.23 -55.46 -7.27
C GLY A 701 -28.76 -54.69 -6.07
N MET A 702 -29.75 -53.82 -6.33
CA MET A 702 -30.91 -53.49 -5.49
C MET A 702 -30.97 -53.83 -3.98
N LYS A 703 -31.35 -52.78 -3.23
CA LYS A 703 -32.45 -52.69 -2.23
C LYS A 703 -32.47 -53.64 -1.03
N THR A 704 -32.38 -53.05 0.17
CA THR A 704 -33.41 -52.97 1.25
C THR A 704 -32.69 -52.68 2.58
N ALA A 705 -32.84 -51.51 3.18
CA ALA A 705 -33.94 -51.06 4.05
C ALA A 705 -34.00 -51.75 5.44
N ALA A 706 -33.81 -50.89 6.45
CA ALA A 706 -34.21 -50.99 7.86
C ALA A 706 -33.35 -51.95 8.72
N VAL A 707 -32.88 -51.62 9.92
CA VAL A 707 -33.67 -51.26 11.11
C VAL A 707 -32.72 -50.73 12.20
N ARG A 708 -33.16 -49.65 12.85
CA ARG A 708 -32.64 -49.16 14.13
C ARG A 708 -32.72 -50.23 15.22
N LYS A 709 -31.71 -50.33 16.09
CA LYS A 709 -31.98 -50.41 17.53
C LYS A 709 -30.81 -49.92 18.40
N LYS A 710 -31.24 -49.23 19.45
CA LYS A 710 -30.53 -48.41 20.41
C LYS A 710 -29.85 -49.24 21.51
N ASN A 711 -28.87 -48.58 22.13
CA ASN A 711 -28.49 -48.62 23.55
C ASN A 711 -27.87 -49.90 24.12
N ARG A 712 -26.65 -49.76 24.68
CA ARG A 712 -26.51 -49.78 26.16
C ARG A 712 -25.13 -49.32 26.66
N LYS A 713 -25.19 -48.45 27.67
CA LYS A 713 -24.12 -48.10 28.61
C LYS A 713 -23.67 -49.33 29.42
N ARG A 714 -22.37 -49.44 29.75
CA ARG A 714 -21.87 -49.39 31.15
C ARG A 714 -20.33 -49.40 31.22
N LYS A 715 -19.82 -48.54 32.11
CA LYS A 715 -18.49 -48.56 32.78
C LYS A 715 -18.25 -49.93 33.44
N ARG A 716 -17.08 -50.40 33.87
CA ARG A 716 -15.89 -49.80 34.52
C ARG A 716 -14.85 -50.93 34.72
N LEU A 717 -13.63 -50.57 35.15
CA LEU A 717 -12.58 -51.29 35.93
C LEU A 717 -11.25 -51.15 35.17
N SER A 718 -10.28 -50.30 35.50
CA SER A 718 -9.51 -50.02 36.73
C SER A 718 -8.52 -51.11 37.16
N ARG A 719 -7.24 -50.71 37.10
CA ARG A 719 -6.07 -51.03 37.96
C ARG A 719 -5.02 -52.04 37.46
N LEU A 720 -3.79 -51.68 37.87
CA LEU A 720 -2.48 -52.36 37.86
C LEU A 720 -1.73 -52.20 36.53
N ARG A 721 -0.53 -51.63 36.44
CA ARG A 721 0.52 -51.27 37.41
C ARG A 721 1.20 -49.99 36.93
#